data_AF-A0A497Q0Q5-F1
#
_entry.id   AF-A0A497Q0Q5-F1
#
_cell.length_a   1.000
_cell.length_b   1.000
_cell.length_c   1.000
_cell.angle_alpha   90.00
_cell.angle_beta   90.00
_cell.angle_gamma   90.00
#
_symmetry.space_group_name_H-M   'P 1'
#
loop_
_entity.id
_entity.type
_entity.pdbx_description
1 polymer ?
#
loop_
_entity_poly.entity_id
_entity_poly.type
_entity_poly.pdbx_seq_one_letter_code
_entity_poly.pdbx_strand_id
1 'polypeptide(L)'
;MKRILIASTLGVPTTVNNPKRIIPAAVTRKLRLAGGPPMEQAVPEDYYLASMTIRAMEQRDGRTLEFILKTYLPVALVPTTSPRKFCLVEQVGMTSETLRFIDRFDLDTANRLIDEVATSDDLVRCIDSIRAQLGCILDSVDVPIVGLLNGLLAPGVSKFIDRPSRETAEDYSATLPSIVSSEDLEGGMKVIRDSIDVFNDIIGGLSNISKRIHVLVERTVSELEGEAGPTLSRLDRRIESLEKQIEQLESRRLIARAVVSSDEKKRKHELMKTLEARRAALKRDLEKRSRISEDLDRAARVLLTGSENLRSDIDQAEKILQRFERDVDSLSVSAAVESGDVSLLIPFIVVGFSRKGVFEMEVYPPSHLVSSNVKVGRRRNFVDNLTSASHSIDALSSLLKDQINSDVTMRKKIRDLSARNNLLSLKSSRKIILEGARFLVGDGVLKQEVLDELENLIAGIPESKIRKRLRHRTLAAGDKESVCRVRFHVHDESGKPVEGAELELGALVLESDSRGMVEVSLPKSNYEGVARARGFFDKDFEFTIDSTDAIMIPLTLRSLSHEDRIAAKLDELVERARRHDLIRERLRKAFEEQGQTLLSIPAYRSALSELLTELGSEPESWIAQAKKQQGMVKSFLKRDDRRYGLRRDILHLAEESKQTGGITRLSEVLVRLDDLGWETDNDEVESILHEMAREGLIQGIKRIEGVPLLVEFVPVALTDDPQLVLALAARQEGMVTIEDVVVELEWTEERVRNALDMLVETGVAKEQKSYSKSTRYWFPGLRGRDK
;
A
#
# COMPACT_ATOMS: atom_id res chain seq x y z
N MET A 1 4.90 -48.17 -36.57
CA MET A 1 5.63 -49.09 -35.67
C MET A 1 7.06 -48.61 -35.48
N LYS A 2 7.35 -47.94 -34.36
CA LYS A 2 8.43 -48.25 -33.40
C LYS A 2 8.31 -47.24 -32.27
N ARG A 3 8.34 -47.78 -31.06
CA ARG A 3 7.97 -47.18 -29.79
C ARG A 3 9.24 -47.20 -28.91
N ILE A 4 9.16 -46.53 -27.76
CA ILE A 4 9.97 -46.67 -26.52
C ILE A 4 11.38 -46.02 -26.61
N LEU A 5 11.89 -45.21 -25.66
CA LEU A 5 11.81 -45.24 -24.19
C LEU A 5 11.92 -43.87 -23.50
N ILE A 6 11.17 -43.79 -22.41
CA ILE A 6 11.24 -42.88 -21.26
C ILE A 6 12.54 -43.12 -20.49
N ALA A 7 13.22 -42.05 -20.07
CA ALA A 7 14.16 -42.09 -18.95
C ALA A 7 13.82 -40.93 -17.99
N SER A 8 13.11 -41.29 -16.92
CA SER A 8 12.93 -40.52 -15.70
C SER A 8 14.23 -40.50 -14.91
N THR A 9 14.77 -39.31 -14.64
CA THR A 9 15.71 -39.10 -13.53
C THR A 9 15.09 -38.11 -12.57
N LEU A 10 14.68 -38.65 -11.42
CA LEU A 10 14.32 -37.95 -10.20
C LEU A 10 15.45 -36.97 -9.82
N GLY A 11 15.14 -35.68 -9.88
CA GLY A 11 15.91 -34.61 -9.27
C GLY A 11 14.93 -33.74 -8.51
N VAL A 12 15.11 -33.65 -7.19
CA VAL A 12 14.32 -32.87 -6.23
C VAL A 12 14.00 -31.48 -6.80
N PRO A 13 12.73 -31.03 -6.83
CA PRO A 13 12.40 -29.73 -7.37
C PRO A 13 12.71 -28.67 -6.31
N THR A 14 13.83 -27.97 -6.46
CA THR A 14 13.96 -26.62 -5.91
C THR A 14 13.08 -25.71 -6.76
N THR A 15 11.78 -25.67 -6.45
CA THR A 15 10.81 -24.78 -7.11
C THR A 15 11.07 -23.34 -6.70
N VAL A 16 11.82 -22.60 -7.52
CA VAL A 16 11.45 -21.21 -7.79
C VAL A 16 10.61 -21.29 -9.06
N ASN A 17 9.31 -21.57 -8.89
CA ASN A 17 8.35 -21.65 -9.99
C ASN A 17 8.26 -20.26 -10.63
N ASN A 18 8.96 -20.06 -11.75
CA ASN A 18 8.75 -18.87 -12.56
C ASN A 18 7.41 -19.10 -13.29
N PRO A 19 6.42 -18.21 -13.17
CA PRO A 19 5.12 -18.39 -13.82
C PRO A 19 5.33 -18.54 -15.33
N LYS A 20 4.50 -19.38 -15.97
CA LYS A 20 4.56 -19.55 -17.43
C LYS A 20 4.20 -18.22 -18.08
N ARG A 21 5.10 -17.68 -18.92
CA ARG A 21 4.94 -16.34 -19.52
C ARG A 21 4.37 -16.47 -20.93
N ILE A 22 3.29 -15.74 -21.19
CA ILE A 22 2.71 -15.58 -22.53
C ILE A 22 3.03 -14.16 -23.00
N ILE A 23 3.84 -14.05 -24.04
CA ILE A 23 4.22 -12.77 -24.63
C ILE A 23 3.60 -12.66 -26.02
N PRO A 24 2.41 -12.03 -26.16
CA PRO A 24 1.76 -11.86 -27.45
C PRO A 24 2.57 -10.97 -28.39
N ALA A 25 2.44 -11.24 -29.69
CA ALA A 25 2.97 -10.37 -30.73
C ALA A 25 2.39 -8.95 -30.60
N ALA A 26 3.28 -7.95 -30.64
CA ALA A 26 2.90 -6.54 -30.51
C ALA A 26 2.05 -6.05 -31.69
N VAL A 27 2.29 -6.61 -32.88
CA VAL A 27 1.47 -6.38 -34.07
C VAL A 27 1.10 -7.70 -34.72
N THR A 28 -0.18 -7.83 -35.06
CA THR A 28 -0.67 -8.95 -35.86
C THR A 28 -1.35 -8.47 -37.12
N ARG A 29 -1.28 -9.29 -38.17
CA ARG A 29 -2.03 -9.11 -39.42
C ARG A 29 -3.10 -10.18 -39.49
N LYS A 30 -4.33 -9.78 -39.79
CA LYS A 30 -5.43 -10.73 -40.02
C LYS A 30 -5.32 -11.30 -41.44
N LEU A 31 -5.19 -12.62 -41.54
CA LEU A 31 -5.23 -13.37 -42.78
C LEU A 31 -6.61 -14.01 -42.95
N ARG A 32 -7.21 -13.78 -44.11
CA ARG A 32 -8.40 -14.55 -44.53
C ARG A 32 -7.91 -15.72 -45.39
N LEU A 33 -7.91 -16.92 -44.80
CA LEU A 33 -7.67 -18.14 -45.55
C LEU A 33 -8.91 -18.49 -46.35
N ALA A 34 -8.74 -18.95 -47.60
CA ALA A 34 -9.87 -19.37 -48.43
C ALA A 34 -10.59 -20.58 -47.79
N GLY A 35 -11.78 -20.36 -47.24
CA GLY A 35 -12.62 -21.40 -46.64
C GLY A 35 -12.34 -21.75 -45.17
N GLY A 36 -11.48 -21.02 -44.46
CA GLY A 36 -11.15 -21.25 -43.04
C GLY A 36 -11.47 -20.04 -42.14
N PRO A 37 -11.48 -20.22 -40.80
CA PRO A 37 -11.60 -19.11 -39.87
C PRO A 37 -10.45 -18.10 -40.04
N PRO A 38 -10.68 -16.80 -39.77
CA PRO A 38 -9.62 -15.79 -39.86
C PRO A 38 -8.48 -16.12 -38.89
N MET A 39 -7.24 -16.08 -39.39
CA MET A 39 -6.04 -16.39 -38.63
C MET A 39 -5.23 -15.10 -38.40
N GLU A 40 -4.64 -14.95 -37.21
CA GLU A 40 -3.70 -13.86 -36.95
C GLU A 40 -2.25 -14.31 -37.16
N GLN A 41 -1.49 -13.52 -37.92
CA GLN A 41 -0.06 -13.73 -38.13
C GLN A 41 0.73 -12.62 -37.45
N ALA A 42 1.78 -12.97 -36.71
CA ALA A 42 2.70 -11.99 -36.14
C ALA A 42 3.43 -11.21 -37.24
N VAL A 43 3.48 -9.89 -37.13
CA VAL A 43 4.29 -9.04 -38.00
C VAL A 43 5.74 -9.06 -37.49
N PRO A 44 6.74 -9.06 -38.38
CA PRO A 44 8.15 -8.94 -38.00
C PRO A 44 8.42 -7.73 -37.09
N GLU A 45 9.30 -7.95 -36.11
CA GLU A 45 9.57 -6.99 -35.04
C GLU A 45 10.32 -5.73 -35.53
N ASP A 46 11.20 -5.90 -36.52
CA ASP A 46 11.88 -4.81 -37.24
C ASP A 46 10.89 -3.84 -37.89
N TYR A 47 9.91 -4.38 -38.64
CA TYR A 47 8.85 -3.60 -39.27
C TYR A 47 8.04 -2.82 -38.24
N TYR A 48 7.71 -3.46 -37.11
CA TYR A 48 6.96 -2.87 -36.02
C TYR A 48 7.71 -1.70 -35.35
N LEU A 49 8.95 -1.94 -34.91
CA LEU A 49 9.74 -0.92 -34.21
C LEU A 49 10.05 0.27 -35.12
N ALA A 50 10.34 0.02 -36.40
CA ALA A 50 10.52 1.08 -37.39
C ALA A 50 9.24 1.91 -37.55
N SER A 51 8.10 1.26 -37.77
CA SER A 51 6.81 1.93 -37.95
C SER A 51 6.44 2.80 -36.74
N MET A 52 6.65 2.29 -35.52
CA MET A 52 6.37 3.05 -34.29
C MET A 52 7.36 4.20 -34.09
N THR A 53 8.63 4.03 -34.47
CA THR A 53 9.63 5.10 -34.39
C THR A 53 9.30 6.24 -35.34
N ILE A 54 8.91 5.92 -36.59
CA ILE A 54 8.47 6.94 -37.56
C ILE A 54 7.17 7.61 -37.12
N ARG A 55 6.19 6.85 -36.62
CA ARG A 55 4.97 7.43 -36.04
C ARG A 55 5.29 8.45 -34.94
N ALA A 56 6.19 8.09 -34.02
CA ALA A 56 6.65 8.99 -32.96
C ALA A 56 7.43 10.20 -33.50
N MET A 57 8.10 10.10 -34.65
CA MET A 57 8.77 11.23 -35.31
C MET A 57 7.77 12.22 -35.91
N GLU A 58 6.79 11.72 -36.64
CA GLU A 58 5.75 12.54 -37.29
C GLU A 58 4.87 13.26 -36.26
N GLN A 59 4.61 12.64 -35.11
CA GLN A 59 3.74 13.19 -34.04
C GLN A 59 4.47 14.14 -33.08
N ARG A 60 5.73 14.51 -33.37
CA ARG A 60 6.49 15.39 -32.47
C ARG A 60 5.84 16.75 -32.25
N ASP A 61 5.11 17.31 -33.22
CA ASP A 61 4.42 18.61 -33.11
C ASP A 61 5.31 19.74 -32.52
N GLY A 62 6.60 19.76 -32.92
CA GLY A 62 7.60 20.72 -32.41
C GLY A 62 8.20 20.40 -31.04
N ARG A 63 7.94 19.20 -30.50
CA ARG A 63 8.57 18.61 -29.31
C ARG A 63 9.85 17.86 -29.71
N THR A 64 10.83 17.79 -28.81
CA THR A 64 12.02 16.97 -28.99
C THR A 64 11.74 15.55 -28.50
N LEU A 65 12.00 14.54 -29.34
CA LEU A 65 11.93 13.13 -28.92
C LEU A 65 13.16 12.77 -28.12
N GLU A 66 12.98 12.34 -26.87
CA GLU A 66 14.09 11.95 -26.00
C GLU A 66 14.35 10.44 -26.01
N PHE A 67 13.29 9.63 -25.93
CA PHE A 67 13.43 8.18 -25.90
C PHE A 67 12.21 7.45 -26.47
N ILE A 68 12.45 6.20 -26.88
CA ILE A 68 11.42 5.21 -27.17
C ILE A 68 11.74 3.96 -26.36
N LEU A 69 10.74 3.41 -25.68
CA LEU A 69 10.83 2.18 -24.88
C LEU A 69 9.80 1.16 -25.33
N LYS A 70 10.23 -0.10 -25.49
CA LYS A 70 9.30 -1.24 -25.53
C LYS A 70 9.11 -1.77 -24.12
N THR A 71 7.88 -1.63 -23.62
CA THR A 71 7.51 -2.02 -22.27
C THR A 71 6.43 -3.09 -22.27
N TYR A 72 6.40 -3.92 -21.24
CA TYR A 72 5.39 -4.94 -21.04
C TYR A 72 4.53 -4.62 -19.83
N LEU A 73 3.21 -4.61 -19.99
CA LEU A 73 2.25 -4.62 -18.90
C LEU A 73 2.05 -6.07 -18.41
N PRO A 74 2.51 -6.41 -17.20
CA PRO A 74 2.28 -7.72 -16.63
C PRO A 74 0.83 -7.87 -16.14
N VAL A 75 0.19 -8.96 -16.54
CA VAL A 75 -1.17 -9.35 -16.12
C VAL A 75 -1.14 -10.80 -15.65
N ALA A 76 -1.54 -11.04 -14.40
CA ALA A 76 -1.71 -12.38 -13.84
C ALA A 76 -3.07 -12.95 -14.21
N LEU A 77 -3.11 -14.24 -14.53
CA LEU A 77 -4.33 -15.01 -14.75
C LEU A 77 -4.62 -15.80 -13.48
N VAL A 78 -5.67 -15.42 -12.74
CA VAL A 78 -6.11 -16.14 -11.55
C VAL A 78 -7.25 -17.08 -11.95
N PRO A 79 -7.12 -18.40 -11.78
CA PRO A 79 -8.16 -19.36 -12.17
C PRO A 79 -9.43 -19.15 -11.35
N THR A 80 -10.60 -19.41 -11.96
CA THR A 80 -11.90 -19.32 -11.28
C THR A 80 -12.60 -20.67 -11.11
N THR A 81 -13.89 -20.65 -10.75
CA THR A 81 -14.74 -21.82 -10.49
C THR A 81 -14.84 -22.77 -11.69
N SER A 82 -14.75 -22.24 -12.91
CA SER A 82 -14.84 -23.02 -14.14
C SER A 82 -13.45 -23.27 -14.74
N PRO A 83 -13.16 -24.49 -15.21
CA PRO A 83 -11.93 -24.74 -15.95
C PRO A 83 -11.92 -23.85 -17.20
N ARG A 84 -10.80 -23.15 -17.44
CA ARG A 84 -10.59 -22.17 -18.52
C ARG A 84 -11.22 -20.78 -18.33
N LYS A 85 -11.83 -20.48 -17.19
CA LYS A 85 -12.18 -19.10 -16.83
C LYS A 85 -11.15 -18.52 -15.88
N PHE A 86 -10.79 -17.26 -16.10
CA PHE A 86 -9.75 -16.57 -15.34
C PHE A 86 -10.17 -15.14 -15.01
N CYS A 87 -9.88 -14.69 -13.79
CA CYS A 87 -9.84 -13.27 -13.46
C CYS A 87 -8.48 -12.71 -13.86
N LEU A 88 -8.48 -11.51 -14.46
CA LEU A 88 -7.26 -10.87 -14.94
C LEU A 88 -6.85 -9.76 -13.97
N VAL A 89 -5.63 -9.83 -13.44
CA VAL A 89 -5.09 -8.84 -12.50
C VAL A 89 -3.83 -8.22 -13.09
N GLU A 90 -3.88 -6.95 -13.45
CA GLU A 90 -2.69 -6.20 -13.88
C GLU A 90 -1.79 -5.86 -12.68
N GLN A 91 -0.46 -5.96 -12.84
CA GLN A 91 0.50 -5.85 -11.73
C GLN A 91 1.17 -4.48 -11.63
N VAL A 92 0.58 -3.44 -12.24
CA VAL A 92 0.99 -2.04 -12.10
C VAL A 92 0.19 -1.33 -10.99
N GLY A 93 -1.11 -1.63 -10.88
CA GLY A 93 -2.03 -1.06 -9.90
C GLY A 93 -2.79 0.19 -10.40
N MET A 94 -3.14 0.19 -11.68
CA MET A 94 -3.94 1.21 -12.38
C MET A 94 -5.44 1.04 -12.18
N THR A 95 -5.93 -0.18 -12.00
CA THR A 95 -7.37 -0.46 -11.78
C THR A 95 -7.63 -0.92 -10.35
N SER A 96 -8.86 -0.80 -9.89
CA SER A 96 -9.29 -1.35 -8.60
C SER A 96 -10.76 -1.69 -8.69
N GLU A 97 -11.12 -2.91 -8.32
CA GLU A 97 -12.50 -3.40 -8.35
C GLU A 97 -12.80 -4.19 -7.09
N THR A 98 -14.04 -4.10 -6.60
CA THR A 98 -14.43 -4.74 -5.35
C THR A 98 -14.91 -6.16 -5.59
N LEU A 99 -14.42 -7.10 -4.79
CA LEU A 99 -14.90 -8.47 -4.76
C LEU A 99 -15.25 -8.84 -3.32
N ARG A 100 -16.35 -9.57 -3.14
CA ARG A 100 -16.75 -10.07 -1.83
C ARG A 100 -15.77 -11.12 -1.34
N PHE A 101 -15.21 -10.90 -0.17
CA PHE A 101 -14.36 -11.88 0.48
C PHE A 101 -15.23 -12.86 1.25
N ILE A 102 -15.08 -14.15 0.93
CA ILE A 102 -15.77 -15.24 1.63
C ILE A 102 -14.74 -15.92 2.52
N ASP A 103 -14.95 -15.82 3.82
CA ASP A 103 -14.10 -16.46 4.82
C ASP A 103 -14.43 -17.96 4.94
N ARG A 104 -13.53 -18.72 5.55
CA ARG A 104 -13.55 -20.19 5.56
C ARG A 104 -14.82 -20.76 6.19
N PHE A 105 -15.44 -21.71 5.49
CA PHE A 105 -16.46 -22.60 6.03
C PHE A 105 -16.03 -24.06 5.84
N ASP A 106 -15.92 -24.81 6.92
CA ASP A 106 -15.46 -26.20 6.88
C ASP A 106 -16.66 -27.15 6.79
N LEU A 107 -16.98 -27.56 5.56
CA LEU A 107 -18.07 -28.49 5.27
C LEU A 107 -17.85 -29.86 5.93
N ASP A 108 -16.60 -30.32 6.05
CA ASP A 108 -16.28 -31.63 6.63
C ASP A 108 -16.49 -31.65 8.14
N THR A 109 -16.13 -30.55 8.82
CA THR A 109 -16.40 -30.41 10.25
C THR A 109 -17.90 -30.32 10.51
N ALA A 110 -18.66 -29.58 9.71
CA ALA A 110 -20.12 -29.53 9.81
C ALA A 110 -20.75 -30.92 9.60
N ASN A 111 -20.31 -31.69 8.60
CA ASN A 111 -20.81 -33.04 8.38
C ASN A 111 -20.49 -34.00 9.52
N ARG A 112 -19.28 -33.92 10.11
CA ARG A 112 -18.89 -34.73 11.28
C ARG A 112 -19.77 -34.44 12.50
N LEU A 113 -20.04 -33.17 12.77
CA LEU A 113 -20.94 -32.79 13.87
C LEU A 113 -22.34 -33.38 13.71
N ILE A 114 -22.85 -33.47 12.48
CA ILE A 114 -24.15 -34.08 12.16
C ILE A 114 -24.12 -35.59 12.37
N ASP A 115 -23.01 -36.27 12.05
CA ASP A 115 -22.86 -37.72 12.19
C ASP A 115 -22.71 -38.16 13.66
N GLU A 116 -22.19 -37.30 14.53
CA GLU A 116 -21.96 -37.58 15.96
C GLU A 116 -23.20 -37.33 16.84
N VAL A 117 -24.30 -36.82 16.28
CA VAL A 117 -25.53 -36.51 17.05
C VAL A 117 -26.17 -37.79 17.57
N ALA A 118 -26.19 -37.95 18.90
CA ALA A 118 -26.86 -39.05 19.58
C ALA A 118 -28.07 -38.59 20.43
N THR A 119 -28.05 -37.35 20.95
CA THR A 119 -29.08 -36.82 21.85
C THR A 119 -29.70 -35.52 21.34
N SER A 120 -30.86 -35.13 21.91
CA SER A 120 -31.51 -33.84 21.60
C SER A 120 -30.62 -32.64 21.93
N ASP A 121 -29.85 -32.71 23.02
CA ASP A 121 -28.95 -31.63 23.42
C ASP A 121 -27.75 -31.50 22.48
N ASP A 122 -27.24 -32.62 21.98
CA ASP A 122 -26.18 -32.64 20.97
C ASP A 122 -26.68 -32.02 19.65
N LEU A 123 -27.95 -32.26 19.28
CA LEU A 123 -28.55 -31.67 18.09
C LEU A 123 -28.69 -30.16 18.20
N VAL A 124 -29.10 -29.62 19.37
CA VAL A 124 -29.14 -28.17 19.61
C VAL A 124 -27.74 -27.57 19.47
N ARG A 125 -26.73 -28.18 20.10
CA ARG A 125 -25.33 -27.71 19.99
C ARG A 125 -24.80 -27.78 18.57
N CYS A 126 -25.14 -28.83 17.83
CA CYS A 126 -24.78 -28.97 16.41
C CYS A 126 -25.39 -27.82 15.58
N ILE A 127 -26.68 -27.53 15.76
CA ILE A 127 -27.36 -26.42 15.08
C ILE A 127 -26.66 -25.10 15.39
N ASP A 128 -26.43 -24.79 16.67
CA ASP A 128 -25.79 -23.53 17.08
C ASP A 128 -24.35 -23.40 16.55
N SER A 129 -23.58 -24.49 16.54
CA SER A 129 -22.21 -24.50 16.01
C SER A 129 -22.19 -24.24 14.50
N ILE A 130 -23.10 -24.85 13.74
CA ILE A 130 -23.18 -24.63 12.28
C ILE A 130 -23.61 -23.18 11.99
N ARG A 131 -24.56 -22.64 12.76
CA ARG A 131 -24.97 -21.23 12.63
C ARG A 131 -23.82 -20.27 12.93
N ALA A 132 -23.01 -20.55 13.95
CA ALA A 132 -21.81 -19.75 14.25
C ALA A 132 -20.79 -19.77 13.08
N GLN A 133 -20.58 -20.94 12.46
CA GLN A 133 -19.72 -21.04 11.28
C GLN A 133 -20.30 -20.31 10.06
N LEU A 134 -21.61 -20.38 9.84
CA LEU A 134 -22.30 -19.64 8.77
C LEU A 134 -22.17 -18.12 8.90
N GLY A 135 -21.97 -17.61 10.13
CA GLY A 135 -21.66 -16.20 10.38
C GLY A 135 -20.53 -15.67 9.49
N CYS A 136 -19.51 -16.48 9.22
CA CYS A 136 -18.37 -16.10 8.37
C CYS A 136 -18.79 -15.76 6.92
N ILE A 137 -19.85 -16.39 6.41
CA ILE A 137 -20.40 -16.12 5.07
C ILE A 137 -21.39 -14.95 5.14
N LEU A 138 -22.22 -14.92 6.18
CA LEU A 138 -23.25 -13.88 6.36
C LEU A 138 -22.64 -12.49 6.59
N ASP A 139 -21.50 -12.43 7.30
CA ASP A 139 -20.77 -11.20 7.60
C ASP A 139 -19.70 -10.85 6.53
N SER A 140 -19.76 -11.50 5.36
CA SER A 140 -18.83 -11.24 4.26
C SER A 140 -18.84 -9.78 3.80
N VAL A 141 -17.63 -9.23 3.59
CA VAL A 141 -17.41 -7.82 3.24
C VAL A 141 -16.81 -7.72 1.83
N ASP A 142 -17.18 -6.66 1.12
CA ASP A 142 -16.62 -6.33 -0.19
C ASP A 142 -15.22 -5.70 -0.01
N VAL A 143 -14.20 -6.35 -0.57
CA VAL A 143 -12.79 -5.94 -0.46
C VAL A 143 -12.32 -5.38 -1.80
N PRO A 144 -11.69 -4.18 -1.84
CA PRO A 144 -11.12 -3.65 -3.06
C PRO A 144 -9.87 -4.44 -3.46
N ILE A 145 -9.87 -4.93 -4.69
CA ILE A 145 -8.75 -5.66 -5.29
C ILE A 145 -8.08 -4.77 -6.32
N VAL A 146 -6.88 -4.32 -5.98
CA VAL A 146 -6.04 -3.52 -6.86
C VAL A 146 -5.54 -4.37 -8.03
N GLY A 147 -5.59 -3.80 -9.22
CA GLY A 147 -5.21 -4.41 -10.48
C GLY A 147 -6.27 -5.29 -11.12
N LEU A 148 -7.40 -5.55 -10.45
CA LEU A 148 -8.45 -6.38 -11.02
C LEU A 148 -9.07 -5.67 -12.25
N LEU A 149 -9.04 -6.35 -13.40
CA LEU A 149 -9.63 -5.85 -14.65
C LEU A 149 -11.10 -6.24 -14.71
N ASN A 150 -11.96 -5.28 -15.09
CA ASN A 150 -13.40 -5.47 -15.23
C ASN A 150 -13.93 -4.83 -16.53
N GLY A 151 -15.19 -5.10 -16.84
CA GLY A 151 -15.95 -4.46 -17.90
C GLY A 151 -15.38 -4.80 -19.27
N LEU A 152 -15.15 -3.78 -20.09
CA LEU A 152 -14.62 -3.96 -21.44
C LEU A 152 -13.12 -4.28 -21.47
N LEU A 153 -12.38 -4.02 -20.38
CA LEU A 153 -10.93 -4.22 -20.31
C LEU A 153 -10.58 -5.71 -20.27
N ALA A 154 -11.24 -6.49 -19.41
CA ALA A 154 -10.91 -7.91 -19.24
C ALA A 154 -11.11 -8.74 -20.54
N PRO A 155 -12.25 -8.64 -21.25
CA PRO A 155 -12.42 -9.29 -22.56
C PRO A 155 -11.53 -8.70 -23.66
N GLY A 156 -11.08 -7.46 -23.52
CA GLY A 156 -10.11 -6.83 -24.41
C GLY A 156 -8.72 -7.47 -24.29
N VAL A 157 -8.27 -7.62 -23.05
CA VAL A 157 -6.98 -8.21 -22.70
C VAL A 157 -6.94 -9.71 -22.96
N SER A 158 -8.04 -10.45 -22.71
CA SER A 158 -8.06 -11.89 -22.93
C SER A 158 -7.78 -12.30 -24.38
N LYS A 159 -8.17 -11.47 -25.36
CA LYS A 159 -7.88 -11.71 -26.79
C LYS A 159 -6.39 -11.81 -27.11
N PHE A 160 -5.51 -11.26 -26.25
CA PHE A 160 -4.07 -11.37 -26.42
C PHE A 160 -3.52 -12.74 -26.04
N ILE A 161 -4.27 -13.52 -25.27
CA ILE A 161 -3.90 -14.89 -24.94
C ILE A 161 -3.92 -15.77 -26.20
N ASP A 162 -4.89 -15.53 -27.09
CA ASP A 162 -5.06 -16.26 -28.35
C ASP A 162 -4.14 -15.77 -29.48
N ARG A 163 -3.38 -14.68 -29.27
CA ARG A 163 -2.44 -14.17 -30.27
C ARG A 163 -1.21 -15.08 -30.38
N PRO A 164 -0.54 -15.09 -31.56
CA PRO A 164 0.78 -15.69 -31.68
C PRO A 164 1.71 -15.14 -30.59
N SER A 165 2.30 -16.02 -29.79
CA SER A 165 3.04 -15.65 -28.59
C SER A 165 4.39 -16.34 -28.49
N ARG A 166 5.25 -15.81 -27.61
CA ARG A 166 6.59 -16.32 -27.27
C ARG A 166 6.71 -16.45 -25.75
N GLU A 167 7.69 -17.21 -25.28
CA GLU A 167 7.93 -17.41 -23.83
C GLU A 167 8.99 -16.45 -23.26
N THR A 168 9.89 -15.95 -24.11
CA THR A 168 11.03 -15.10 -23.70
C THR A 168 10.89 -13.69 -24.24
N ALA A 169 11.02 -12.70 -23.37
CA ALA A 169 11.01 -11.28 -23.72
C ALA A 169 12.33 -10.89 -24.42
N GLU A 170 12.31 -9.86 -25.27
CA GLU A 170 13.54 -9.40 -25.92
C GLU A 170 14.46 -8.65 -24.94
N ASP A 171 15.77 -8.79 -25.12
CA ASP A 171 16.78 -8.19 -24.23
C ASP A 171 16.68 -6.66 -24.08
N TYR A 172 16.15 -5.97 -25.09
CA TYR A 172 15.98 -4.51 -25.10
C TYR A 172 14.65 -4.06 -24.47
N SER A 173 13.73 -4.98 -24.19
CA SER A 173 12.43 -4.67 -23.59
C SER A 173 12.53 -4.50 -22.06
N ALA A 174 11.54 -3.82 -21.47
CA ALA A 174 11.41 -3.68 -20.03
C ALA A 174 10.00 -4.08 -19.55
N THR A 175 9.85 -4.48 -18.30
CA THR A 175 8.53 -4.64 -17.67
C THR A 175 8.13 -3.32 -17.01
N LEU A 176 6.86 -2.93 -17.13
CA LEU A 176 6.34 -1.73 -16.46
C LEU A 176 6.49 -1.87 -14.95
N PRO A 177 6.96 -0.81 -14.26
CA PRO A 177 7.10 -0.84 -12.82
C PRO A 177 5.73 -0.79 -12.14
N SER A 178 5.61 -1.48 -11.00
CA SER A 178 4.44 -1.32 -10.15
C SER A 178 4.44 0.01 -9.39
N ILE A 179 3.26 0.56 -9.20
CA ILE A 179 3.00 1.73 -8.35
C ILE A 179 2.77 1.26 -6.92
N VAL A 180 2.10 0.12 -6.80
CA VAL A 180 1.70 -0.52 -5.54
C VAL A 180 2.76 -1.51 -5.09
N SER A 181 2.80 -1.78 -3.78
CA SER A 181 3.69 -2.78 -3.19
C SER A 181 3.39 -4.17 -3.78
N SER A 182 4.42 -5.01 -3.87
CA SER A 182 4.21 -6.40 -4.31
C SER A 182 3.33 -7.18 -3.34
N GLU A 183 3.36 -6.83 -2.06
CA GLU A 183 2.57 -7.47 -1.01
C GLU A 183 1.06 -7.23 -1.21
N ASP A 184 0.65 -6.00 -1.56
CA ASP A 184 -0.78 -5.70 -1.78
C ASP A 184 -1.33 -6.40 -3.02
N LEU A 185 -0.55 -6.46 -4.12
CA LEU A 185 -0.94 -7.16 -5.35
C LEU A 185 -1.05 -8.67 -5.11
N GLU A 186 -0.08 -9.26 -4.40
CA GLU A 186 -0.10 -10.67 -4.05
C GLU A 186 -1.21 -11.00 -3.05
N GLY A 187 -1.47 -10.11 -2.09
CA GLY A 187 -2.60 -10.19 -1.16
C GLY A 187 -3.94 -10.20 -1.89
N GLY A 188 -4.14 -9.29 -2.85
CA GLY A 188 -5.35 -9.24 -3.67
C GLY A 188 -5.57 -10.52 -4.49
N MET A 189 -4.54 -11.04 -5.14
CA MET A 189 -4.63 -12.31 -5.88
C MET A 189 -4.93 -13.50 -4.97
N LYS A 190 -4.37 -13.51 -3.75
CA LYS A 190 -4.63 -14.54 -2.74
C LYS A 190 -6.08 -14.50 -2.27
N VAL A 191 -6.63 -13.31 -2.02
CA VAL A 191 -8.04 -13.11 -1.63
C VAL A 191 -9.00 -13.70 -2.67
N ILE A 192 -8.74 -13.48 -3.97
CA ILE A 192 -9.53 -14.09 -5.06
C ILE A 192 -9.45 -15.62 -4.99
N ARG A 193 -8.23 -16.16 -4.88
CA ARG A 193 -7.97 -17.60 -4.91
C ARG A 193 -8.63 -18.30 -3.71
N ASP A 194 -8.38 -17.79 -2.52
CA ASP A 194 -8.94 -18.32 -1.27
C ASP A 194 -10.48 -18.27 -1.29
N SER A 195 -11.09 -17.18 -1.77
CA SER A 195 -12.56 -17.06 -1.86
C SER A 195 -13.17 -18.04 -2.87
N ILE A 196 -12.48 -18.28 -3.99
CA ILE A 196 -12.94 -19.23 -5.03
C ILE A 196 -12.80 -20.66 -4.56
N ASP A 197 -11.70 -21.00 -3.88
CA ASP A 197 -11.49 -22.33 -3.30
C ASP A 197 -12.58 -22.63 -2.26
N VAL A 198 -12.83 -21.69 -1.35
CA VAL A 198 -13.90 -21.79 -0.35
C VAL A 198 -15.28 -21.93 -1.02
N PHE A 199 -15.58 -21.14 -2.05
CA PHE A 199 -16.84 -21.27 -2.79
C PHE A 199 -17.01 -22.67 -3.42
N ASN A 200 -15.97 -23.20 -4.06
CA ASN A 200 -15.99 -24.52 -4.69
C ASN A 200 -16.18 -25.65 -3.67
N ASP A 201 -15.66 -25.49 -2.46
CA ASP A 201 -15.83 -26.46 -1.37
C ASP A 201 -17.25 -26.44 -0.78
N ILE A 202 -17.89 -25.27 -0.73
CA ILE A 202 -19.22 -25.09 -0.10
C ILE A 202 -20.37 -25.40 -1.07
N ILE A 203 -20.17 -25.18 -2.38
CA ILE A 203 -21.26 -25.18 -3.37
C ILE A 203 -22.04 -26.52 -3.34
N GLY A 204 -23.36 -26.43 -3.14
CA GLY A 204 -24.25 -27.58 -3.03
C GLY A 204 -24.19 -28.35 -1.70
N GLY A 205 -23.17 -28.13 -0.87
CA GLY A 205 -23.01 -28.76 0.44
C GLY A 205 -24.01 -28.26 1.49
N LEU A 206 -24.29 -26.94 1.51
CA LEU A 206 -25.20 -26.33 2.49
C LEU A 206 -26.65 -26.83 2.39
N SER A 207 -27.17 -26.98 1.17
CA SER A 207 -28.50 -27.57 0.93
C SER A 207 -28.60 -29.00 1.47
N ASN A 208 -27.52 -29.77 1.37
CA ASN A 208 -27.47 -31.12 1.91
C ASN A 208 -27.50 -31.11 3.46
N ILE A 209 -26.72 -30.23 4.09
CA ILE A 209 -26.70 -30.05 5.55
C ILE A 209 -28.11 -29.70 6.06
N SER A 210 -28.78 -28.73 5.43
CA SER A 210 -30.14 -28.31 5.80
C SER A 210 -31.13 -29.48 5.78
N LYS A 211 -31.11 -30.29 4.71
CA LYS A 211 -31.98 -31.48 4.58
C LYS A 211 -31.68 -32.54 5.64
N ARG A 212 -30.40 -32.83 5.91
CA ARG A 212 -29.99 -33.83 6.90
C ARG A 212 -30.43 -33.44 8.31
N ILE A 213 -30.23 -32.18 8.69
CA ILE A 213 -30.62 -31.67 10.01
C ILE A 213 -32.14 -31.68 10.16
N HIS A 214 -32.88 -31.27 9.13
CA HIS A 214 -34.34 -31.31 9.18
C HIS A 214 -34.87 -32.72 9.45
N VAL A 215 -34.34 -33.75 8.76
CA VAL A 215 -34.71 -35.15 8.99
C VAL A 215 -34.35 -35.62 10.41
N LEU A 216 -33.19 -35.21 10.94
CA LEU A 216 -32.79 -35.54 12.31
C LEU A 216 -33.68 -34.87 13.36
N VAL A 217 -34.09 -33.62 13.13
CA VAL A 217 -35.02 -32.89 13.99
C VAL A 217 -36.39 -33.56 13.99
N GLU A 218 -36.95 -33.89 12.83
CA GLU A 218 -38.25 -34.58 12.74
C GLU A 218 -38.20 -35.94 13.45
N ARG A 219 -37.11 -36.70 13.26
CA ARG A 219 -36.91 -37.99 13.92
C ARG A 219 -36.81 -37.85 15.44
N THR A 220 -35.99 -36.93 15.95
CA THR A 220 -35.79 -36.75 17.39
C THR A 220 -37.05 -36.23 18.09
N VAL A 221 -37.80 -35.31 17.46
CA VAL A 221 -39.11 -34.86 17.98
C VAL A 221 -40.09 -36.04 18.02
N SER A 222 -40.13 -36.86 16.98
CA SER A 222 -40.99 -38.07 16.95
C SER A 222 -40.61 -39.09 18.03
N GLU A 223 -39.30 -39.28 18.27
CA GLU A 223 -38.79 -40.16 19.34
C GLU A 223 -39.18 -39.63 20.73
N LEU A 224 -39.04 -38.32 20.99
CA LEU A 224 -39.44 -37.67 22.24
C LEU A 224 -40.96 -37.81 22.50
N GLU A 225 -41.79 -37.59 21.47
CA GLU A 225 -43.23 -37.81 21.53
C GLU A 225 -43.58 -39.28 21.78
N GLY A 226 -42.85 -40.20 21.14
CA GLY A 226 -43.00 -41.65 21.30
C GLY A 226 -42.63 -42.16 22.69
N GLU A 227 -41.60 -41.60 23.33
CA GLU A 227 -41.20 -41.94 24.70
C GLU A 227 -42.17 -41.39 25.75
N ALA A 228 -42.64 -40.15 25.57
CA ALA A 228 -43.54 -39.50 26.51
C ALA A 228 -45.00 -39.98 26.38
N GLY A 229 -45.44 -40.39 25.19
CA GLY A 229 -46.82 -40.81 24.90
C GLY A 229 -47.34 -41.96 25.80
N PRO A 230 -46.61 -43.07 25.98
CA PRO A 230 -47.00 -44.15 26.90
C PRO A 230 -47.11 -43.70 28.36
N THR A 231 -46.23 -42.81 28.81
CA THR A 231 -46.29 -42.26 30.18
C THR A 231 -47.46 -41.29 30.36
N LEU A 232 -47.72 -40.41 29.39
CA LEU A 232 -48.83 -39.48 29.39
C LEU A 232 -50.17 -40.22 29.35
N SER A 233 -50.33 -41.20 28.46
CA SER A 233 -51.56 -42.02 28.38
C SER A 233 -51.83 -42.83 29.64
N ARG A 234 -50.79 -43.35 30.31
CA ARG A 234 -50.92 -44.00 31.63
C ARG A 234 -51.36 -43.02 32.71
N LEU A 235 -50.80 -41.81 32.72
CA LEU A 235 -51.20 -40.75 33.64
C LEU A 235 -52.66 -40.32 33.37
N ASP A 236 -53.07 -40.18 32.12
CA ASP A 236 -54.44 -39.82 31.75
C ASP A 236 -55.47 -40.83 32.21
N ARG A 237 -55.23 -42.13 31.96
CA ARG A 237 -56.11 -43.21 32.48
C ARG A 237 -56.18 -43.21 34.00
N ARG A 238 -55.08 -42.88 34.67
CA ARG A 238 -55.02 -42.81 36.14
C ARG A 238 -55.74 -41.58 36.68
N ILE A 239 -55.60 -40.42 36.04
CA ILE A 239 -56.34 -39.19 36.33
C ILE A 239 -57.84 -39.45 36.19
N GLU A 240 -58.28 -40.01 35.05
CA GLU A 240 -59.70 -40.34 34.80
C GLU A 240 -60.26 -41.31 35.86
N SER A 241 -59.46 -42.31 36.28
CA SER A 241 -59.84 -43.23 37.35
C SER A 241 -59.98 -42.53 38.71
N LEU A 242 -59.06 -41.61 39.03
CA LEU A 242 -59.11 -40.83 40.27
C LEU A 242 -60.30 -39.86 40.30
N GLU A 243 -60.62 -39.23 39.17
CA GLU A 243 -61.80 -38.36 39.01
C GLU A 243 -63.09 -39.13 39.27
N LYS A 244 -63.28 -40.29 38.61
CA LYS A 244 -64.45 -41.17 38.85
C LYS A 244 -64.54 -41.64 40.30
N GLN A 245 -63.41 -41.96 40.94
CA GLN A 245 -63.38 -42.36 42.36
C GLN A 245 -63.76 -41.20 43.28
N ILE A 246 -63.29 -39.98 43.00
CA ILE A 246 -63.63 -38.79 43.76
C ILE A 246 -65.14 -38.50 43.63
N GLU A 247 -65.69 -38.58 42.41
CA GLU A 247 -67.13 -38.39 42.15
C GLU A 247 -67.99 -39.42 42.90
N GLN A 248 -67.58 -40.70 42.90
CA GLN A 248 -68.24 -41.77 43.66
C GLN A 248 -68.15 -41.57 45.18
N LEU A 249 -67.02 -41.08 45.69
CA LEU A 249 -66.86 -40.78 47.11
C LEU A 249 -67.64 -39.53 47.52
N GLU A 250 -67.74 -38.53 46.64
CA GLU A 250 -68.53 -37.32 46.85
C GLU A 250 -70.04 -37.59 46.85
N SER A 251 -70.53 -38.43 45.94
CA SER A 251 -71.92 -38.89 45.96
C SER A 251 -72.24 -39.70 47.22
N ARG A 252 -71.36 -40.62 47.64
CA ARG A 252 -71.49 -41.33 48.93
C ARG A 252 -71.46 -40.38 50.13
N ARG A 253 -70.65 -39.33 50.08
CA ARG A 253 -70.62 -38.27 51.12
C ARG A 253 -71.96 -37.52 51.20
N LEU A 254 -72.59 -37.24 50.07
CA LEU A 254 -73.90 -36.57 50.00
C LEU A 254 -75.00 -37.46 50.59
N ILE A 255 -75.00 -38.76 50.27
CA ILE A 255 -75.94 -39.74 50.83
C ILE A 255 -75.74 -39.90 52.35
N ALA A 256 -74.49 -39.99 52.82
CA ALA A 256 -74.15 -40.12 54.24
C ALA A 256 -74.40 -38.84 55.07
N ARG A 257 -74.71 -37.69 54.46
CA ARG A 257 -75.14 -36.48 55.18
C ARG A 257 -76.62 -36.52 55.60
N ALA A 258 -77.42 -37.42 55.02
CA ALA A 258 -78.87 -37.49 55.25
C ALA A 258 -79.30 -38.38 56.43
N VAL A 259 -78.36 -39.07 57.11
CA VAL A 259 -78.64 -40.04 58.19
C VAL A 259 -77.78 -39.70 59.43
N VAL A 260 -78.32 -39.88 60.65
CA VAL A 260 -77.70 -39.43 61.93
C VAL A 260 -77.58 -40.59 62.93
N SER A 261 -76.42 -41.26 62.97
CA SER A 261 -76.03 -42.22 64.03
C SER A 261 -74.56 -42.03 64.51
N SER A 262 -74.17 -42.62 65.65
CA SER A 262 -72.84 -42.42 66.27
C SER A 262 -71.70 -43.20 65.58
N ASP A 263 -71.99 -44.37 64.99
CA ASP A 263 -71.04 -45.19 64.25
C ASP A 263 -70.70 -44.58 62.86
N GLU A 264 -71.59 -43.73 62.34
CA GLU A 264 -71.39 -42.97 61.11
C GLU A 264 -70.38 -41.82 61.24
N LYS A 265 -70.13 -41.27 62.44
CA LYS A 265 -69.11 -40.21 62.60
C LYS A 265 -67.70 -40.71 62.28
N LYS A 266 -67.36 -41.95 62.67
CA LYS A 266 -66.07 -42.58 62.33
C LYS A 266 -65.97 -42.87 60.83
N ARG A 267 -67.02 -43.46 60.24
CA ARG A 267 -67.10 -43.72 58.79
C ARG A 267 -67.00 -42.44 57.96
N LYS A 268 -67.62 -41.35 58.43
CA LYS A 268 -67.55 -40.01 57.80
C LYS A 268 -66.15 -39.41 57.86
N HIS A 269 -65.44 -39.59 58.97
CA HIS A 269 -64.05 -39.13 59.11
C HIS A 269 -63.09 -39.92 58.21
N GLU A 270 -63.24 -41.24 58.14
CA GLU A 270 -62.49 -42.11 57.21
C GLU A 270 -62.79 -41.76 55.75
N LEU A 271 -64.05 -41.51 55.41
CA LEU A 271 -64.46 -41.09 54.07
C LEU A 271 -63.85 -39.73 53.69
N MET A 272 -63.81 -38.77 54.61
CA MET A 272 -63.12 -37.49 54.39
C MET A 272 -61.62 -37.66 54.18
N LYS A 273 -60.95 -38.48 55.01
CA LYS A 273 -59.51 -38.74 54.90
C LYS A 273 -59.16 -39.42 53.57
N THR A 274 -59.98 -40.36 53.11
CA THR A 274 -59.78 -41.00 51.80
C THR A 274 -60.01 -40.05 50.63
N LEU A 275 -61.01 -39.17 50.73
CA LEU A 275 -61.31 -38.15 49.71
C LEU A 275 -60.18 -37.12 49.60
N GLU A 276 -59.66 -36.63 50.73
CA GLU A 276 -58.49 -35.74 50.77
C GLU A 276 -57.24 -36.39 50.17
N ALA A 277 -56.97 -37.66 50.51
CA ALA A 277 -55.86 -38.41 49.94
C ALA A 277 -55.97 -38.58 48.40
N ARG A 278 -57.18 -38.83 47.89
CA ARG A 278 -57.44 -38.97 46.44
C ARG A 278 -57.32 -37.64 45.70
N ARG A 279 -57.83 -36.54 46.27
CA ARG A 279 -57.64 -35.18 45.72
C ARG A 279 -56.17 -34.77 45.69
N ALA A 280 -55.40 -35.10 46.72
CA ALA A 280 -53.95 -34.85 46.75
C ALA A 280 -53.17 -35.73 45.74
N ALA A 281 -53.65 -36.94 45.44
CA ALA A 281 -53.08 -37.77 44.38
C ALA A 281 -53.41 -37.22 42.98
N LEU A 282 -54.66 -36.80 42.74
CA LEU A 282 -55.10 -36.17 41.49
C LEU A 282 -54.29 -34.90 41.21
N LYS A 283 -54.13 -34.02 42.22
CA LYS A 283 -53.34 -32.79 42.08
C LYS A 283 -51.89 -33.09 41.67
N ARG A 284 -51.24 -34.08 42.29
CA ARG A 284 -49.87 -34.48 41.95
C ARG A 284 -49.75 -35.08 40.55
N ASP A 285 -50.71 -35.91 40.15
CA ASP A 285 -50.70 -36.54 38.82
C ASP A 285 -50.99 -35.50 37.71
N LEU A 286 -51.87 -34.52 37.96
CA LEU A 286 -52.10 -33.36 37.08
C LEU A 286 -50.85 -32.48 36.95
N GLU A 287 -50.20 -32.12 38.06
CA GLU A 287 -48.95 -31.34 38.05
C GLU A 287 -47.81 -32.10 37.36
N LYS A 288 -47.73 -33.43 37.52
CA LYS A 288 -46.71 -34.25 36.86
C LYS A 288 -46.96 -34.34 35.35
N ARG A 289 -48.22 -34.50 34.95
CA ARG A 289 -48.62 -34.49 33.53
C ARG A 289 -48.32 -33.15 32.88
N SER A 290 -48.69 -32.04 33.52
CA SER A 290 -48.45 -30.70 32.97
C SER A 290 -46.96 -30.43 32.78
N ARG A 291 -46.13 -30.77 33.76
CA ARG A 291 -44.66 -30.64 33.66
C ARG A 291 -44.08 -31.43 32.49
N ILE A 292 -44.44 -32.71 32.35
CA ILE A 292 -43.93 -33.55 31.25
C ILE A 292 -44.38 -33.00 29.89
N SER A 293 -45.63 -32.54 29.77
CA SER A 293 -46.14 -31.92 28.54
C SER A 293 -45.42 -30.62 28.21
N GLU A 294 -45.22 -29.75 29.21
CA GLU A 294 -44.54 -28.46 29.04
C GLU A 294 -43.07 -28.63 28.65
N ASP A 295 -42.36 -29.57 29.29
CA ASP A 295 -40.95 -29.87 28.99
C ASP A 295 -40.81 -30.44 27.57
N LEU A 296 -41.72 -31.32 27.15
CA LEU A 296 -41.75 -31.87 25.79
C LEU A 296 -42.04 -30.79 24.75
N ASP A 297 -43.09 -29.98 24.95
CA ASP A 297 -43.44 -28.87 24.06
C ASP A 297 -42.30 -27.85 23.98
N ARG A 298 -41.55 -27.66 25.06
CA ARG A 298 -40.39 -26.75 25.09
C ARG A 298 -39.23 -27.32 24.28
N ALA A 299 -38.87 -28.58 24.49
CA ALA A 299 -37.79 -29.24 23.76
C ALA A 299 -38.08 -29.29 22.25
N ALA A 300 -39.29 -29.68 21.86
CA ALA A 300 -39.74 -29.70 20.48
C ALA A 300 -39.70 -28.30 19.85
N ARG A 301 -40.20 -27.26 20.55
CA ARG A 301 -40.14 -25.88 20.07
C ARG A 301 -38.71 -25.38 19.87
N VAL A 302 -37.80 -25.65 20.80
CA VAL A 302 -36.39 -25.24 20.67
C VAL A 302 -35.74 -25.86 19.44
N LEU A 303 -35.96 -27.16 19.21
CA LEU A 303 -35.42 -27.86 18.03
C LEU A 303 -36.03 -27.35 16.72
N LEU A 304 -37.35 -27.19 16.66
CA LEU A 304 -38.03 -26.70 15.45
C LEU A 304 -37.62 -25.27 15.11
N THR A 305 -37.63 -24.36 16.10
CA THR A 305 -37.21 -22.97 15.90
C THR A 305 -35.71 -22.88 15.55
N GLY A 306 -34.86 -23.69 16.18
CA GLY A 306 -33.44 -23.78 15.83
C GLY A 306 -33.22 -24.23 14.38
N SER A 307 -33.96 -25.24 13.94
CA SER A 307 -33.92 -25.74 12.56
C SER A 307 -34.43 -24.72 11.55
N GLU A 308 -35.49 -23.99 11.86
CA GLU A 308 -36.04 -22.94 10.99
C GLU A 308 -35.06 -21.76 10.85
N ASN A 309 -34.45 -21.33 11.96
CA ASN A 309 -33.44 -20.27 11.94
C ASN A 309 -32.21 -20.71 11.13
N LEU A 310 -31.70 -21.92 11.36
CA LEU A 310 -30.59 -22.46 10.57
C LEU A 310 -30.93 -22.51 9.08
N ARG A 311 -32.15 -22.94 8.73
CA ARG A 311 -32.60 -22.95 7.33
C ARG A 311 -32.63 -21.55 6.74
N SER A 312 -33.15 -20.56 7.48
CA SER A 312 -33.12 -19.15 7.05
C SER A 312 -31.69 -18.65 6.84
N ASP A 313 -30.78 -18.97 7.76
CA ASP A 313 -29.36 -18.58 7.68
C ASP A 313 -28.68 -19.22 6.46
N ILE A 314 -28.96 -20.52 6.19
CA ILE A 314 -28.50 -21.22 4.99
C ILE A 314 -29.07 -20.59 3.71
N ASP A 315 -30.37 -20.31 3.66
CA ASP A 315 -31.02 -19.69 2.48
C ASP A 315 -30.42 -18.29 2.19
N GLN A 316 -30.02 -17.55 3.23
CA GLN A 316 -29.32 -16.27 3.08
C GLN A 316 -27.89 -16.46 2.60
N ALA A 317 -27.14 -17.41 3.17
CA ALA A 317 -25.79 -17.75 2.74
C ALA A 317 -25.76 -18.22 1.27
N GLU A 318 -26.70 -19.06 0.84
CA GLU A 318 -26.83 -19.49 -0.55
C GLU A 318 -27.09 -18.31 -1.49
N LYS A 319 -27.91 -17.32 -1.09
CA LYS A 319 -28.11 -16.09 -1.88
C LYS A 319 -26.84 -15.25 -2.00
N ILE A 320 -26.01 -15.21 -0.95
CA ILE A 320 -24.71 -14.52 -0.99
C ILE A 320 -23.76 -15.26 -1.94
N LEU A 321 -23.68 -16.59 -1.85
CA LEU A 321 -22.86 -17.43 -2.72
C LEU A 321 -23.29 -17.31 -4.20
N GLN A 322 -24.59 -17.29 -4.49
CA GLN A 322 -25.12 -17.07 -5.85
C GLN A 322 -24.86 -15.64 -6.38
N ARG A 323 -24.72 -14.64 -5.50
CA ARG A 323 -24.28 -13.30 -5.91
C ARG A 323 -22.79 -13.34 -6.24
N PHE A 324 -21.97 -13.90 -5.34
CA PHE A 324 -20.54 -14.06 -5.55
C PHE A 324 -20.23 -14.80 -6.86
N GLU A 325 -20.92 -15.91 -7.14
CA GLU A 325 -20.75 -16.64 -8.40
C GLU A 325 -21.01 -15.76 -9.63
N ARG A 326 -22.08 -14.96 -9.60
CA ARG A 326 -22.40 -14.03 -10.69
C ARG A 326 -21.38 -12.91 -10.83
N ASP A 327 -20.89 -12.39 -9.71
CA ASP A 327 -19.89 -11.33 -9.69
C ASP A 327 -18.56 -11.85 -10.26
N VAL A 328 -18.09 -13.02 -9.79
CA VAL A 328 -16.91 -13.70 -10.33
C VAL A 328 -17.09 -14.02 -11.81
N ASP A 329 -18.25 -14.54 -12.23
CA ASP A 329 -18.52 -14.83 -13.63
C ASP A 329 -18.47 -13.58 -14.51
N SER A 330 -18.97 -12.44 -14.01
CA SER A 330 -18.92 -11.16 -14.72
C SER A 330 -17.51 -10.58 -14.86
N LEU A 331 -16.65 -10.85 -13.87
CA LEU A 331 -15.23 -10.44 -13.83
C LEU A 331 -14.32 -11.40 -14.59
N SER A 332 -14.76 -12.64 -14.79
CA SER A 332 -13.98 -13.70 -15.40
C SER A 332 -14.02 -13.66 -16.93
N VAL A 333 -12.97 -14.19 -17.55
CA VAL A 333 -12.88 -14.33 -18.99
C VAL A 333 -12.45 -15.74 -19.37
N SER A 334 -13.04 -16.27 -20.43
CA SER A 334 -12.66 -17.57 -20.98
C SER A 334 -11.34 -17.46 -21.76
N ALA A 335 -10.39 -18.34 -21.47
CA ALA A 335 -9.11 -18.41 -22.16
C ALA A 335 -8.67 -19.86 -22.40
N ALA A 336 -8.05 -20.14 -23.55
CA ALA A 336 -7.58 -21.47 -23.93
C ALA A 336 -6.21 -21.83 -23.28
N VAL A 337 -6.11 -21.70 -21.96
CA VAL A 337 -4.87 -21.93 -21.19
C VAL A 337 -5.10 -23.05 -20.17
N GLU A 338 -4.11 -23.94 -20.02
CA GLU A 338 -4.12 -25.00 -19.01
C GLU A 338 -3.83 -24.43 -17.62
N SER A 339 -4.52 -24.94 -16.59
CA SER A 339 -4.50 -24.43 -15.22
C SER A 339 -3.08 -24.36 -14.63
N GLY A 340 -2.66 -23.18 -14.18
CA GLY A 340 -1.36 -22.92 -13.52
C GLY A 340 -1.11 -21.42 -13.34
N ASP A 341 -0.03 -21.04 -12.62
CA ASP A 341 0.39 -19.65 -12.51
C ASP A 341 0.92 -19.15 -13.86
N VAL A 342 0.06 -18.43 -14.58
CA VAL A 342 0.33 -17.89 -15.92
C VAL A 342 0.33 -16.36 -15.87
N SER A 343 1.34 -15.76 -16.49
CA SER A 343 1.47 -14.31 -16.62
C SER A 343 1.47 -13.91 -18.10
N LEU A 344 0.59 -12.99 -18.46
CA LEU A 344 0.49 -12.36 -19.77
C LEU A 344 1.28 -11.05 -19.75
N LEU A 345 2.18 -10.85 -20.71
CA LEU A 345 3.00 -9.64 -20.85
C LEU A 345 2.57 -8.85 -22.09
N ILE A 346 1.69 -7.86 -21.92
CA ILE A 346 1.13 -7.11 -23.05
C ILE A 346 2.10 -6.00 -23.48
N PRO A 347 2.54 -5.96 -24.76
CA PRO A 347 3.51 -4.97 -25.23
C PRO A 347 2.88 -3.59 -25.47
N PHE A 348 3.50 -2.55 -24.91
CA PHE A 348 3.22 -1.14 -25.14
C PHE A 348 4.51 -0.38 -25.49
N ILE A 349 4.41 0.63 -26.33
CA ILE A 349 5.53 1.54 -26.63
C ILE A 349 5.33 2.83 -25.85
N VAL A 350 6.30 3.18 -24.99
CA VAL A 350 6.31 4.44 -24.26
C VAL A 350 7.30 5.39 -24.91
N VAL A 351 6.86 6.60 -25.20
CA VAL A 351 7.62 7.62 -25.92
C VAL A 351 7.70 8.87 -25.08
N GLY A 352 8.92 9.36 -24.83
CA GLY A 352 9.16 10.58 -24.07
C GLY A 352 9.38 11.77 -24.98
N PHE A 353 8.54 12.79 -24.85
CA PHE A 353 8.67 14.07 -25.52
C PHE A 353 9.00 15.18 -24.53
N SER A 354 9.80 16.15 -24.99
CA SER A 354 10.13 17.34 -24.21
C SER A 354 9.91 18.62 -25.02
N ARG A 355 9.40 19.66 -24.36
CA ARG A 355 9.21 20.98 -24.96
C ARG A 355 9.44 22.05 -23.92
N LYS A 356 10.48 22.88 -24.14
CA LYS A 356 10.83 24.00 -23.25
C LYS A 356 10.92 23.58 -21.77
N GLY A 357 11.46 22.39 -21.49
CA GLY A 357 11.60 21.86 -20.12
C GLY A 357 10.37 21.13 -19.56
N VAL A 358 9.24 21.13 -20.27
CA VAL A 358 8.08 20.29 -19.90
C VAL A 358 8.23 18.93 -20.56
N PHE A 359 8.17 17.88 -19.74
CA PHE A 359 8.32 16.50 -20.16
C PHE A 359 6.96 15.78 -20.11
N GLU A 360 6.57 15.18 -21.24
CA GLU A 360 5.30 14.44 -21.42
C GLU A 360 5.60 13.08 -22.05
N MET A 361 4.93 12.03 -21.57
CA MET A 361 5.02 10.70 -22.17
C MET A 361 3.74 10.35 -22.93
N GLU A 362 3.90 9.75 -24.10
CA GLU A 362 2.83 9.12 -24.86
C GLU A 362 2.98 7.59 -24.82
N VAL A 363 1.86 6.89 -24.85
CA VAL A 363 1.79 5.43 -24.80
C VAL A 363 1.05 4.94 -26.03
N TYR A 364 1.71 4.09 -26.82
CA TYR A 364 1.11 3.47 -28.00
C TYR A 364 0.73 2.01 -27.71
N PRO A 365 -0.53 1.63 -28.03
CA PRO A 365 -1.01 0.28 -27.79
C PRO A 365 -0.48 -0.73 -28.81
N PRO A 366 -0.56 -2.02 -28.48
CA PRO A 366 -0.39 -3.07 -29.47
C PRO A 366 -1.45 -2.95 -30.56
N SER A 367 -1.07 -3.27 -31.79
CA SER A 367 -1.78 -2.83 -32.99
C SER A 367 -2.07 -3.98 -33.97
N HIS A 368 -2.87 -3.69 -34.98
CA HIS A 368 -3.06 -4.53 -36.16
C HIS A 368 -2.46 -3.84 -37.38
N LEU A 369 -1.82 -4.62 -38.26
CA LEU A 369 -1.37 -4.12 -39.56
C LEU A 369 -2.52 -4.23 -40.57
N VAL A 370 -3.02 -3.07 -41.01
CA VAL A 370 -4.04 -2.98 -42.06
C VAL A 370 -3.36 -2.93 -43.42
N SER A 371 -3.69 -3.90 -44.28
CA SER A 371 -3.19 -3.91 -45.66
C SER A 371 -3.91 -2.83 -46.47
N SER A 372 -3.36 -1.63 -46.46
CA SER A 372 -3.82 -0.51 -47.27
C SER A 372 -3.11 -0.50 -48.62
N ASN A 373 -3.84 -0.22 -49.71
CA ASN A 373 -3.24 0.06 -51.02
C ASN A 373 -2.72 1.50 -51.13
N VAL A 374 -2.86 2.30 -50.06
CA VAL A 374 -2.40 3.69 -50.01
C VAL A 374 -0.89 3.69 -49.81
N LYS A 375 -0.17 4.26 -50.79
CA LYS A 375 1.28 4.47 -50.73
C LYS A 375 1.61 5.94 -50.48
N VAL A 376 2.85 6.21 -50.10
CA VAL A 376 3.36 7.60 -50.00
C VAL A 376 3.24 8.30 -51.35
N GLY A 377 2.85 9.56 -51.31
CA GLY A 377 2.64 10.40 -52.49
C GLY A 377 3.40 11.71 -52.37
N ARG A 378 3.09 12.70 -53.21
CA ARG A 378 3.80 14.00 -53.16
C ARG A 378 3.67 14.70 -51.81
N ARG A 379 2.49 14.65 -51.19
CA ARG A 379 2.16 15.39 -49.95
C ARG A 379 2.34 14.62 -48.64
N ARG A 380 2.45 13.28 -48.69
CA ARG A 380 2.55 12.44 -47.49
C ARG A 380 3.87 11.69 -47.50
N ASN A 381 4.65 11.85 -46.43
CA ASN A 381 5.99 11.28 -46.32
C ASN A 381 5.98 9.91 -45.63
N PHE A 382 4.93 9.62 -44.85
CA PHE A 382 4.68 8.35 -44.20
C PHE A 382 3.18 8.00 -44.27
N VAL A 383 2.86 6.72 -44.46
CA VAL A 383 1.48 6.19 -44.35
C VAL A 383 1.41 5.26 -43.16
N ASP A 384 0.67 5.67 -42.14
CA ASP A 384 0.49 4.86 -40.95
C ASP A 384 -0.55 3.75 -41.18
N ASN A 385 -0.07 2.52 -41.34
CA ASN A 385 -0.88 1.33 -41.58
C ASN A 385 -1.19 0.55 -40.29
N LEU A 386 -0.78 1.06 -39.13
CA LEU A 386 -1.07 0.44 -37.85
C LEU A 386 -2.35 1.05 -37.28
N THR A 387 -3.26 0.19 -36.83
CA THR A 387 -4.46 0.61 -36.09
C THR A 387 -4.47 -0.07 -34.75
N SER A 388 -5.07 0.54 -33.73
CA SER A 388 -5.18 -0.09 -32.43
C SER A 388 -5.86 -1.46 -32.50
N ALA A 389 -5.46 -2.37 -31.60
CA ALA A 389 -6.02 -3.71 -31.55
C ALA A 389 -7.52 -3.72 -31.27
N SER A 390 -7.96 -2.88 -30.34
CA SER A 390 -9.37 -2.72 -29.95
C SER A 390 -9.55 -1.48 -29.07
N HIS A 391 -10.80 -1.00 -28.98
CA HIS A 391 -11.15 0.17 -28.17
C HIS A 391 -10.84 -0.02 -26.67
N SER A 392 -10.95 -1.24 -26.13
CA SER A 392 -10.60 -1.52 -24.74
C SER A 392 -9.10 -1.40 -24.47
N ILE A 393 -8.27 -1.72 -25.46
CA ILE A 393 -6.82 -1.52 -25.36
C ILE A 393 -6.45 -0.04 -25.51
N ASP A 394 -7.20 0.72 -26.31
CA ASP A 394 -7.05 2.18 -26.35
C ASP A 394 -7.37 2.80 -24.98
N ALA A 395 -8.45 2.35 -24.33
CA ALA A 395 -8.78 2.77 -22.97
C ALA A 395 -7.66 2.43 -21.98
N LEU A 396 -7.10 1.21 -22.05
CA LEU A 396 -5.96 0.79 -21.23
C LEU A 396 -4.70 1.64 -21.50
N SER A 397 -4.45 1.98 -22.76
CA SER A 397 -3.35 2.85 -23.18
C SER A 397 -3.50 4.27 -22.63
N SER A 398 -4.72 4.81 -22.63
CA SER A 398 -5.03 6.12 -22.05
C SER A 398 -4.86 6.11 -20.54
N LEU A 399 -5.37 5.08 -19.84
CA LEU A 399 -5.15 4.92 -18.40
C LEU A 399 -3.67 4.86 -18.05
N LEU A 400 -2.89 4.08 -18.82
CA LEU A 400 -1.45 3.98 -18.63
C LEU A 400 -0.76 5.33 -18.92
N LYS A 401 -1.17 6.06 -19.97
CA LYS A 401 -0.65 7.41 -20.28
C LYS A 401 -0.91 8.38 -19.12
N ASP A 402 -2.14 8.41 -18.62
CA ASP A 402 -2.53 9.33 -17.56
C ASP A 402 -1.76 9.03 -16.29
N GLN A 403 -1.64 7.75 -15.93
CA GLN A 403 -0.91 7.30 -14.74
C GLN A 403 0.59 7.59 -14.81
N ILE A 404 1.23 7.37 -15.96
CA ILE A 404 2.65 7.66 -16.17
C ILE A 404 2.96 9.16 -16.05
N ASN A 405 2.01 10.01 -16.45
CA ASN A 405 2.19 11.45 -16.41
C ASN A 405 1.78 12.09 -15.07
N SER A 406 0.83 11.50 -14.36
CA SER A 406 0.35 11.99 -13.05
C SER A 406 1.21 11.52 -11.88
N ASP A 407 1.67 10.26 -11.88
CA ASP A 407 2.41 9.68 -10.78
C ASP A 407 3.91 9.97 -10.88
N VAL A 408 4.43 10.70 -9.88
CA VAL A 408 5.85 11.11 -9.82
C VAL A 408 6.79 9.91 -9.69
N THR A 409 6.39 8.87 -8.97
CA THR A 409 7.20 7.67 -8.76
C THR A 409 7.28 6.83 -10.03
N MET A 410 6.16 6.63 -10.73
CA MET A 410 6.10 5.92 -11.99
C MET A 410 6.90 6.65 -13.07
N ARG A 411 6.73 7.97 -13.15
CA ARG A 411 7.48 8.85 -14.04
C ARG A 411 8.99 8.73 -13.82
N LYS A 412 9.45 8.74 -12.57
CA LYS A 412 10.87 8.54 -12.22
C LYS A 412 11.36 7.15 -12.65
N LYS A 413 10.63 6.08 -12.31
CA LYS A 413 11.01 4.71 -12.67
C LYS A 413 11.11 4.53 -14.19
N ILE A 414 10.20 5.13 -14.97
CA ILE A 414 10.28 5.09 -16.44
C ILE A 414 11.45 5.91 -16.96
N ARG A 415 11.78 7.05 -16.34
CA ARG A 415 13.00 7.80 -16.66
C ARG A 415 14.25 6.97 -16.45
N ASP A 416 14.34 6.23 -15.34
CA ASP A 416 15.45 5.32 -15.06
C ASP A 416 15.54 4.17 -16.08
N LEU A 417 14.39 3.62 -16.49
CA LEU A 417 14.32 2.64 -17.57
C LEU A 417 14.77 3.23 -18.91
N SER A 418 14.41 4.49 -19.20
CA SER A 418 14.82 5.17 -20.44
C SER A 418 16.33 5.31 -20.56
N ALA A 419 17.04 5.51 -19.47
CA ALA A 419 18.50 5.60 -19.49
C ALA A 419 19.18 4.27 -19.91
N ARG A 420 18.51 3.12 -19.71
CA ARG A 420 19.09 1.78 -19.91
C ARG A 420 18.55 1.06 -21.14
N ASN A 421 17.27 1.27 -21.45
CA ASN A 421 16.51 0.51 -22.44
C ASN A 421 16.04 1.35 -23.62
N ASN A 422 16.46 2.61 -23.76
CA ASN A 422 16.07 3.46 -24.89
C ASN A 422 16.50 2.82 -26.21
N LEU A 423 15.50 2.47 -27.03
CA LEU A 423 15.69 1.81 -28.31
C LEU A 423 16.52 2.64 -29.29
N LEU A 424 16.49 3.97 -29.15
CA LEU A 424 17.29 4.88 -29.97
C LEU A 424 18.76 4.92 -29.54
N SER A 425 19.11 4.47 -28.34
CA SER A 425 20.49 4.44 -27.83
C SER A 425 21.17 3.09 -28.06
N LEU A 426 20.41 2.00 -27.98
CA LEU A 426 20.95 0.64 -28.00
C LEU A 426 21.37 0.19 -29.42
N LYS A 427 22.60 -0.32 -29.56
CA LYS A 427 23.14 -0.77 -30.85
C LYS A 427 22.26 -1.80 -31.56
N SER A 428 21.77 -2.80 -30.82
CA SER A 428 20.98 -3.90 -31.37
C SER A 428 19.64 -3.42 -31.93
N SER A 429 18.93 -2.54 -31.21
CA SER A 429 17.65 -2.00 -31.66
C SER A 429 17.80 -0.98 -32.77
N ARG A 430 18.87 -0.16 -32.79
CA ARG A 430 19.17 0.75 -33.91
C ARG A 430 19.23 0.01 -35.24
N LYS A 431 19.96 -1.11 -35.28
CA LYS A 431 20.07 -1.95 -36.48
C LYS A 431 18.69 -2.47 -36.91
N ILE A 432 17.91 -3.00 -35.97
CA ILE A 432 16.56 -3.52 -36.20
C ILE A 432 15.63 -2.43 -36.75
N ILE A 433 15.66 -1.22 -36.17
CA ILE A 433 14.83 -0.09 -36.58
C ILE A 433 15.20 0.38 -37.99
N LEU A 434 16.50 0.51 -38.30
CA LEU A 434 16.95 0.96 -39.62
C LEU A 434 16.67 -0.07 -40.72
N GLU A 435 16.86 -1.36 -40.43
CA GLU A 435 16.48 -2.45 -41.36
C GLU A 435 14.97 -2.46 -41.61
N GLY A 436 14.17 -2.33 -40.55
CA GLY A 436 12.71 -2.19 -40.64
C GLY A 436 12.27 -0.98 -41.47
N ALA A 437 12.94 0.17 -41.30
CA ALA A 437 12.63 1.39 -42.04
C ALA A 437 12.94 1.24 -43.54
N ARG A 438 14.00 0.50 -43.90
CA ARG A 438 14.30 0.16 -45.31
C ARG A 438 13.22 -0.74 -45.91
N PHE A 439 12.65 -1.68 -45.15
CA PHE A 439 11.50 -2.46 -45.61
C PHE A 439 10.27 -1.58 -45.84
N LEU A 440 10.00 -0.60 -44.96
CA LEU A 440 8.90 0.36 -45.15
C LEU A 440 9.07 1.21 -46.43
N VAL A 441 10.31 1.60 -46.77
CA VAL A 441 10.61 2.26 -48.05
C VAL A 441 10.34 1.32 -49.22
N GLY A 442 10.79 0.06 -49.13
CA GLY A 442 10.55 -0.97 -50.15
C GLY A 442 9.06 -1.22 -50.42
N ASP A 443 8.23 -1.20 -49.38
CA ASP A 443 6.77 -1.34 -49.50
C ASP A 443 6.07 -0.08 -50.03
N GLY A 444 6.78 1.05 -50.11
CA GLY A 444 6.23 2.35 -50.51
C GLY A 444 5.35 2.99 -49.43
N VAL A 445 5.61 2.68 -48.16
CA VAL A 445 4.92 3.21 -46.98
C VAL A 445 5.69 4.39 -46.37
N LEU A 446 6.99 4.50 -46.66
CA LEU A 446 7.89 5.55 -46.19
C LEU A 446 8.67 6.16 -47.37
N LYS A 447 8.87 7.47 -47.37
CA LYS A 447 9.80 8.13 -48.31
C LYS A 447 11.25 8.00 -47.84
N GLN A 448 12.19 7.98 -48.79
CA GLN A 448 13.62 7.98 -48.50
C GLN A 448 14.05 9.18 -47.64
N GLU A 449 13.47 10.37 -47.87
CA GLU A 449 13.75 11.59 -47.09
C GLU A 449 13.56 11.37 -45.57
N VAL A 450 12.52 10.64 -45.17
CA VAL A 450 12.23 10.38 -43.75
C VAL A 450 13.19 9.35 -43.17
N LEU A 451 13.63 8.38 -43.98
CA LEU A 451 14.67 7.44 -43.58
C LEU A 451 15.98 8.17 -43.31
N ASP A 452 16.35 9.13 -44.17
CA ASP A 452 17.56 9.94 -43.99
C ASP A 452 17.46 10.82 -42.73
N GLU A 453 16.28 11.38 -42.43
CA GLU A 453 15.99 12.10 -41.17
C GLU A 453 16.14 11.19 -39.93
N LEU A 454 15.64 9.95 -40.01
CA LEU A 454 15.78 8.95 -38.95
C LEU A 454 17.25 8.58 -38.70
N GLU A 455 18.02 8.35 -39.77
CA GLU A 455 19.45 8.04 -39.69
C GLU A 455 20.22 9.19 -39.02
N ASN A 456 19.95 10.44 -39.44
CA ASN A 456 20.55 11.64 -38.83
C ASN A 456 20.19 11.77 -37.35
N LEU A 457 18.95 11.48 -36.98
CA LEU A 457 18.50 11.54 -35.59
C LEU A 457 19.19 10.49 -34.71
N ILE A 458 19.25 9.24 -35.17
CA ILE A 458 19.88 8.16 -34.43
C ILE A 458 21.39 8.44 -34.28
N ALA A 459 22.03 9.00 -35.32
CA ALA A 459 23.43 9.40 -35.27
C ALA A 459 23.71 10.50 -34.24
N GLY A 460 22.75 11.39 -33.98
CA GLY A 460 22.84 12.43 -32.95
C GLY A 460 22.72 11.93 -31.51
N ILE A 461 22.26 10.69 -31.30
CA ILE A 461 22.10 10.10 -29.96
C ILE A 461 23.32 9.22 -29.64
N PRO A 462 23.92 9.30 -28.43
CA PRO A 462 25.03 8.44 -28.05
C PRO A 462 24.65 6.95 -28.06
N GLU A 463 25.52 6.11 -28.65
CA GLU A 463 25.32 4.67 -28.69
C GLU A 463 25.66 4.02 -27.34
N SER A 464 24.78 3.13 -26.87
CA SER A 464 24.96 2.34 -25.66
C SER A 464 24.81 0.84 -25.95
N LYS A 465 25.46 0.00 -25.13
CA LYS A 465 25.23 -1.45 -25.11
C LYS A 465 24.24 -1.79 -24.00
N ILE A 466 23.43 -2.83 -24.21
CA ILE A 466 22.53 -3.35 -23.18
C ILE A 466 23.38 -3.80 -21.99
N ARG A 467 23.20 -3.15 -20.83
CA ARG A 467 23.79 -3.60 -19.57
C ARG A 467 23.01 -4.82 -19.09
N LYS A 468 23.39 -6.03 -19.52
CA LYS A 468 22.86 -7.26 -18.92
C LYS A 468 23.32 -7.29 -17.47
N ARG A 469 22.40 -7.27 -16.51
CA ARG A 469 22.70 -7.72 -15.15
C ARG A 469 23.13 -9.19 -15.30
N LEU A 470 24.43 -9.47 -15.29
CA LEU A 470 24.88 -10.81 -14.96
C LEU A 470 24.36 -11.07 -13.54
N ARG A 471 23.46 -12.04 -13.40
CA ARG A 471 23.20 -12.65 -12.10
C ARG A 471 24.57 -12.98 -11.53
N HIS A 472 24.92 -12.40 -10.38
CA HIS A 472 26.08 -12.85 -9.62
C HIS A 472 25.95 -14.36 -9.42
N ARG A 473 26.67 -15.14 -10.23
CA ARG A 473 26.94 -16.53 -9.93
C ARG A 473 28.02 -16.48 -8.87
N THR A 474 27.65 -16.80 -7.65
CA THR A 474 28.60 -17.18 -6.61
C THR A 474 29.43 -18.33 -7.19
N LEU A 475 30.69 -18.05 -7.55
CA LEU A 475 31.59 -19.09 -8.02
C LEU A 475 31.96 -19.96 -6.83
N ALA A 476 31.65 -21.24 -6.92
CA ALA A 476 32.24 -22.26 -6.07
C ALA A 476 33.75 -22.27 -6.32
N ALA A 477 34.54 -22.27 -5.24
CA ALA A 477 35.99 -22.34 -5.28
C ALA A 477 36.45 -23.62 -6.00
N GLY A 478 37.02 -23.46 -7.19
CA GLY A 478 37.71 -24.50 -7.94
C GLY A 478 39.23 -24.32 -7.85
N ASP A 479 39.87 -25.38 -7.37
CA ASP A 479 41.29 -25.74 -7.24
C ASP A 479 42.42 -24.74 -7.59
N LYS A 480 43.38 -24.70 -6.65
CA LYS A 480 44.71 -24.13 -6.78
C LYS A 480 45.49 -24.91 -7.85
N GLU A 481 45.77 -24.30 -8.99
CA GLU A 481 47.08 -24.42 -9.69
C GLU A 481 47.14 -23.49 -10.92
N SER A 482 48.19 -22.67 -10.98
CA SER A 482 48.47 -21.56 -11.93
C SER A 482 47.73 -20.24 -11.66
N VAL A 483 48.27 -19.44 -10.74
CA VAL A 483 47.83 -18.07 -10.46
C VAL A 483 48.65 -17.09 -11.31
N CYS A 484 47.98 -16.16 -12.00
CA CYS A 484 48.57 -15.11 -12.82
C CYS A 484 48.60 -13.78 -12.05
N ARG A 485 49.68 -13.00 -12.20
CA ARG A 485 49.84 -11.69 -11.57
C ARG A 485 49.25 -10.60 -12.48
N VAL A 486 48.14 -10.00 -12.05
CA VAL A 486 47.42 -8.97 -12.79
C VAL A 486 47.65 -7.62 -12.10
N ARG A 487 47.96 -6.62 -12.90
CA ARG A 487 48.16 -5.23 -12.46
C ARG A 487 47.18 -4.32 -13.16
N PHE A 488 46.34 -3.63 -12.40
CA PHE A 488 45.46 -2.59 -12.90
C PHE A 488 46.14 -1.24 -12.76
N HIS A 489 46.09 -0.42 -13.82
CA HIS A 489 46.53 0.97 -13.79
C HIS A 489 45.30 1.87 -13.98
N VAL A 490 44.83 2.45 -12.88
CA VAL A 490 43.67 3.33 -12.83
C VAL A 490 44.11 4.77 -13.04
N HIS A 491 43.60 5.38 -14.10
CA HIS A 491 43.89 6.75 -14.51
C HIS A 491 42.60 7.47 -14.93
N ASP A 492 42.59 8.80 -14.86
CA ASP A 492 41.50 9.62 -15.37
C ASP A 492 41.58 9.83 -16.89
N GLU A 493 40.59 10.51 -17.48
CA GLU A 493 40.60 10.87 -18.91
C GLU A 493 41.77 11.78 -19.31
N SER A 494 42.42 12.45 -18.36
CA SER A 494 43.62 13.27 -18.57
C SER A 494 44.94 12.51 -18.41
N GLY A 495 44.87 11.21 -18.10
CA GLY A 495 46.03 10.33 -17.90
C GLY A 495 46.68 10.44 -16.52
N LYS A 496 46.06 11.14 -15.55
CA LYS A 496 46.55 11.19 -14.16
C LYS A 496 46.13 9.94 -13.39
N PRO A 497 47.02 9.36 -12.56
CA PRO A 497 46.67 8.22 -11.72
C PRO A 497 45.59 8.60 -10.69
N VAL A 498 44.62 7.73 -10.50
CA VAL A 498 43.53 7.92 -9.52
C VAL A 498 43.88 7.10 -8.27
N GLU A 499 44.18 7.78 -7.17
CA GLU A 499 44.46 7.19 -5.86
C GLU A 499 43.16 6.86 -5.11
N GLY A 500 43.12 5.72 -4.41
CA GLY A 500 41.96 5.29 -3.63
C GLY A 500 40.75 4.87 -4.47
N ALA A 501 40.98 4.40 -5.69
CA ALA A 501 39.96 3.78 -6.53
C ALA A 501 39.71 2.34 -6.05
N GLU A 502 38.48 2.06 -5.64
CA GLU A 502 38.02 0.74 -5.22
C GLU A 502 37.72 -0.12 -6.46
N LEU A 503 38.39 -1.26 -6.54
CA LEU A 503 38.24 -2.29 -7.56
C LEU A 503 37.56 -3.50 -6.94
N GLU A 504 36.30 -3.69 -7.30
CA GLU A 504 35.49 -4.83 -6.88
C GLU A 504 35.56 -5.94 -7.94
N LEU A 505 36.14 -7.09 -7.60
CA LEU A 505 36.20 -8.31 -8.41
C LEU A 505 35.45 -9.43 -7.68
N GLY A 506 34.12 -9.37 -7.72
CA GLY A 506 33.24 -10.30 -6.98
C GLY A 506 33.29 -10.08 -5.47
N ALA A 507 33.93 -10.98 -4.72
CA ALA A 507 34.12 -10.86 -3.27
C ALA A 507 35.42 -10.15 -2.86
N LEU A 508 36.32 -9.89 -3.82
CA LEU A 508 37.57 -9.18 -3.59
C LEU A 508 37.36 -7.69 -3.82
N VAL A 509 37.64 -6.87 -2.81
CA VAL A 509 37.68 -5.40 -2.91
C VAL A 509 39.12 -4.97 -2.69
N LEU A 510 39.66 -4.21 -3.64
CA LEU A 510 41.05 -3.76 -3.67
C LEU A 510 41.10 -2.25 -3.89
N GLU A 511 42.05 -1.54 -3.30
CA GLU A 511 42.17 -0.10 -3.47
C GLU A 511 43.45 0.26 -4.23
N SER A 512 43.37 1.24 -5.13
CA SER A 512 44.54 1.76 -5.85
C SER A 512 45.48 2.57 -4.97
N ASP A 513 46.77 2.34 -5.16
CA ASP A 513 47.82 3.11 -4.48
C ASP A 513 47.93 4.55 -5.03
N SER A 514 48.85 5.33 -4.46
CA SER A 514 49.18 6.70 -4.91
C SER A 514 49.64 6.82 -6.38
N ARG A 515 49.92 5.70 -7.07
CA ARG A 515 50.25 5.62 -8.49
C ARG A 515 49.09 5.07 -9.33
N GLY A 516 47.91 4.91 -8.74
CA GLY A 516 46.74 4.34 -9.40
C GLY A 516 46.88 2.85 -9.67
N MET A 517 47.82 2.15 -9.02
CA MET A 517 48.14 0.76 -9.29
C MET A 517 47.47 -0.17 -8.29
N VAL A 518 46.88 -1.26 -8.80
CA VAL A 518 46.40 -2.40 -8.00
C VAL A 518 47.01 -3.67 -8.53
N GLU A 519 47.68 -4.43 -7.67
CA GLU A 519 48.29 -5.72 -8.03
C GLU A 519 47.56 -6.85 -7.30
N VAL A 520 47.09 -7.85 -8.05
CA VAL A 520 46.38 -9.02 -7.52
C VAL A 520 46.81 -10.27 -8.26
N SER A 521 46.83 -11.40 -7.56
CA SER A 521 47.14 -12.70 -8.15
C SER A 521 45.85 -13.50 -8.32
N LEU A 522 45.45 -13.77 -9.57
CA LEU A 522 44.17 -14.38 -9.94
C LEU A 522 44.39 -15.67 -10.76
N PRO A 523 43.65 -16.77 -10.49
CA PRO A 523 43.75 -17.99 -11.29
C PRO A 523 43.26 -17.80 -12.73
N LYS A 524 43.60 -18.72 -13.64
CA LYS A 524 43.09 -18.68 -15.02
C LYS A 524 41.56 -18.80 -15.04
N SER A 525 40.89 -17.71 -15.38
CA SER A 525 39.44 -17.61 -15.46
C SER A 525 39.05 -16.31 -16.18
N ASN A 526 37.76 -16.14 -16.40
CA ASN A 526 37.16 -14.88 -16.82
C ASN A 526 36.75 -14.11 -15.56
N TYR A 527 37.14 -12.84 -15.49
CA TYR A 527 36.86 -11.95 -14.37
C TYR A 527 36.06 -10.75 -14.85
N GLU A 528 35.07 -10.37 -14.05
CA GLU A 528 34.29 -9.16 -14.20
C GLU A 528 34.45 -8.33 -12.91
N GLY A 529 34.54 -7.02 -13.06
CA GLY A 529 34.68 -6.12 -11.92
C GLY A 529 34.18 -4.71 -12.18
N VAL A 530 34.07 -3.96 -11.10
CA VAL A 530 33.66 -2.55 -11.09
C VAL A 530 34.79 -1.73 -10.48
N ALA A 531 35.21 -0.68 -11.16
CA ALA A 531 36.12 0.32 -10.63
C ALA A 531 35.31 1.54 -10.19
N ARG A 532 35.39 1.90 -8.90
CA ARG A 532 34.75 3.06 -8.31
C ARG A 532 35.81 4.02 -7.78
N ALA A 533 35.59 5.32 -7.95
CA ALA A 533 36.41 6.33 -7.30
C ALA A 533 35.56 7.55 -6.97
N ARG A 534 35.84 8.21 -5.85
CA ARG A 534 35.10 9.40 -5.43
C ARG A 534 35.22 10.50 -6.48
N GLY A 535 34.07 10.96 -6.99
CA GLY A 535 34.04 12.01 -8.01
C GLY A 535 34.17 11.49 -9.45
N PHE A 536 34.08 10.18 -9.67
CA PHE A 536 34.11 9.54 -10.99
C PHE A 536 32.88 8.63 -11.19
N PHE A 537 32.50 8.38 -12.44
CA PHE A 537 31.50 7.37 -12.78
C PHE A 537 32.08 5.97 -12.58
N ASP A 538 31.27 5.09 -11.99
CA ASP A 538 31.56 3.65 -11.91
C ASP A 538 31.84 3.08 -13.31
N LYS A 539 32.92 2.31 -13.40
CA LYS A 539 33.35 1.66 -14.64
C LYS A 539 33.38 0.15 -14.48
N ASP A 540 32.48 -0.51 -15.20
CA ASP A 540 32.48 -1.97 -15.34
C ASP A 540 33.59 -2.39 -16.33
N PHE A 541 34.30 -3.47 -16.04
CA PHE A 541 35.31 -4.05 -16.92
C PHE A 541 35.33 -5.59 -16.84
N GLU A 542 35.70 -6.22 -17.94
CA GLU A 542 35.83 -7.68 -18.08
C GLU A 542 37.22 -8.01 -18.65
N PHE A 543 37.84 -9.09 -18.20
CA PHE A 543 39.09 -9.59 -18.75
C PHE A 543 39.23 -11.11 -18.57
N THR A 544 39.98 -11.75 -19.46
CA THR A 544 40.24 -13.19 -19.45
C THR A 544 41.73 -13.45 -19.19
N ILE A 545 42.03 -14.46 -18.37
CA ILE A 545 43.40 -14.88 -18.08
C ILE A 545 43.64 -16.25 -18.71
N ASP A 546 44.33 -16.26 -19.86
CA ASP A 546 44.60 -17.50 -20.62
C ASP A 546 46.05 -18.00 -20.41
N SER A 547 46.98 -17.13 -19.99
CA SER A 547 48.39 -17.43 -19.73
C SER A 547 48.82 -17.11 -18.29
N THR A 548 50.03 -17.52 -17.92
CA THR A 548 50.65 -17.24 -16.60
C THR A 548 51.52 -15.97 -16.60
N ASP A 549 51.58 -15.26 -17.71
CA ASP A 549 52.40 -14.05 -17.84
C ASP A 549 51.74 -12.86 -17.14
N ALA A 550 52.52 -11.92 -16.63
CA ALA A 550 51.97 -10.75 -15.95
C ALA A 550 51.17 -9.86 -16.93
N ILE A 551 49.90 -9.59 -16.60
CA ILE A 551 48.99 -8.79 -17.44
C ILE A 551 48.81 -7.41 -16.81
N MET A 552 48.95 -6.36 -17.62
CA MET A 552 48.67 -4.97 -17.25
C MET A 552 47.35 -4.52 -17.89
N ILE A 553 46.39 -4.06 -17.07
CA ILE A 553 45.06 -3.62 -17.53
C ILE A 553 44.87 -2.12 -17.22
N PRO A 554 44.82 -1.25 -18.24
CA PRO A 554 44.56 0.17 -18.02
C PRO A 554 43.06 0.46 -17.83
N LEU A 555 42.71 1.17 -16.77
CA LEU A 555 41.33 1.55 -16.41
C LEU A 555 41.17 3.07 -16.42
N THR A 556 40.59 3.61 -17.49
CA THR A 556 40.20 5.04 -17.58
C THR A 556 38.89 5.34 -16.84
N LEU A 557 38.91 6.18 -15.80
CA LEU A 557 37.72 6.64 -15.09
C LEU A 557 37.28 8.03 -15.58
N ARG A 558 35.97 8.24 -15.71
CA ARG A 558 35.38 9.52 -16.15
C ARG A 558 34.98 10.38 -14.96
N SER A 559 35.43 11.63 -14.90
CA SER A 559 35.05 12.53 -13.80
C SER A 559 33.58 12.93 -13.89
N LEU A 560 32.89 12.97 -12.75
CA LEU A 560 31.52 13.48 -12.62
C LEU A 560 31.49 14.99 -12.89
N SER A 561 30.48 15.46 -13.63
CA SER A 561 30.25 16.90 -13.85
C SER A 561 29.87 17.61 -12.54
N HIS A 562 29.89 18.95 -12.50
CA HIS A 562 29.51 19.68 -11.28
C HIS A 562 28.07 19.39 -10.85
N GLU A 563 27.15 19.28 -11.81
CA GLU A 563 25.74 18.97 -11.56
C GLU A 563 25.57 17.52 -11.09
N ASP A 564 26.28 16.56 -11.71
CA ASP A 564 26.24 15.15 -11.29
C ASP A 564 26.87 14.94 -9.91
N ARG A 565 27.87 15.74 -9.53
CA ARG A 565 28.45 15.75 -8.18
C ARG A 565 27.45 16.24 -7.14
N ILE A 566 26.66 17.25 -7.48
CA ILE A 566 25.60 17.74 -6.60
C ILE A 566 24.49 16.69 -6.49
N ALA A 567 24.10 16.07 -7.60
CA ALA A 567 23.10 14.99 -7.62
C ALA A 567 23.54 13.78 -6.80
N ALA A 568 24.77 13.29 -6.97
CA ALA A 568 25.30 12.17 -6.19
C ALA A 568 25.41 12.49 -4.70
N LYS A 569 25.78 13.73 -4.33
CA LYS A 569 25.80 14.18 -2.94
C LYS A 569 24.40 14.33 -2.36
N LEU A 570 23.43 14.74 -3.19
CA LEU A 570 22.02 14.81 -2.81
C LEU A 570 21.46 13.40 -2.61
N ASP A 571 21.78 12.45 -3.49
CA ASP A 571 21.40 11.04 -3.36
C ASP A 571 22.02 10.42 -2.10
N GLU A 572 23.29 10.71 -1.79
CA GLU A 572 23.93 10.30 -0.53
C GLU A 572 23.20 10.87 0.69
N LEU A 573 22.80 12.15 0.65
CA LEU A 573 22.03 12.78 1.72
C LEU A 573 20.61 12.19 1.84
N VAL A 574 19.95 11.88 0.72
CA VAL A 574 18.62 11.26 0.68
C VAL A 574 18.68 9.84 1.20
N GLU A 575 19.66 9.04 0.80
CA GLU A 575 19.86 7.68 1.31
C GLU A 575 20.24 7.68 2.80
N ARG A 576 21.04 8.65 3.24
CA ARG A 576 21.31 8.84 4.67
C ARG A 576 20.03 9.21 5.44
N ALA A 577 19.19 10.09 4.89
CA ALA A 577 17.90 10.43 5.48
C ALA A 577 16.95 9.23 5.56
N ARG A 578 16.88 8.41 4.49
CA ARG A 578 16.09 7.17 4.48
C ARG A 578 16.58 6.16 5.49
N ARG A 579 17.91 6.00 5.64
CA ARG A 579 18.51 5.12 6.66
C ARG A 579 18.12 5.59 8.06
N HIS A 580 18.21 6.88 8.33
CA HIS A 580 17.79 7.44 9.62
C HIS A 580 16.28 7.24 9.88
N ASP A 581 15.43 7.42 8.87
CA ASP A 581 13.98 7.18 8.99
C ASP A 581 13.65 5.69 9.22
N LEU A 582 14.37 4.76 8.57
CA LEU A 582 14.22 3.33 8.79
C LEU A 582 14.67 2.90 10.21
N ILE A 583 15.78 3.46 10.69
CA ILE A 583 16.27 3.21 12.07
C ILE A 583 15.23 3.69 13.08
N ARG A 584 14.65 4.88 12.89
CA ARG A 584 13.57 5.42 13.75
C ARG A 584 12.35 4.51 13.80
N GLU A 585 11.89 4.04 12.63
CA GLU A 585 10.70 3.17 12.55
C GLU A 585 10.95 1.80 13.20
N ARG A 586 12.13 1.22 13.01
CA ARG A 586 12.52 -0.04 13.67
C ARG A 586 12.64 0.13 15.18
N LEU A 587 13.25 1.22 15.65
CA LEU A 587 13.31 1.55 17.08
C LEU A 587 11.91 1.71 17.66
N ARG A 588 11.00 2.36 16.93
CA ARG A 588 9.60 2.53 17.35
C ARG A 588 8.91 1.18 17.58
N LYS A 589 8.93 0.29 16.58
CA LYS A 589 8.33 -1.05 16.70
C LYS A 589 8.94 -1.85 17.87
N ALA A 590 10.26 -1.80 17.99
CA ALA A 590 10.96 -2.49 19.08
C ALA A 590 10.56 -1.95 20.47
N PHE A 591 10.34 -0.64 20.61
CA PHE A 591 9.85 -0.03 21.85
C PHE A 591 8.36 -0.30 22.12
N GLU A 592 7.52 -0.37 21.09
CA GLU A 592 6.11 -0.74 21.19
C GLU A 592 5.93 -2.19 21.68
N GLU A 593 6.76 -3.10 21.19
CA GLU A 593 6.70 -4.52 21.53
C GLU A 593 7.41 -4.82 22.87
N GLN A 594 8.56 -4.21 23.15
CA GLN A 594 9.48 -4.64 24.22
C GLN A 594 10.23 -3.49 24.93
N GLY A 595 9.62 -2.31 25.07
CA GLY A 595 10.29 -1.11 25.62
C GLY A 595 10.90 -1.25 27.02
N GLN A 596 10.30 -2.04 27.92
CA GLN A 596 10.84 -2.23 29.28
C GLN A 596 12.05 -3.18 29.31
N THR A 597 12.07 -4.20 28.45
CA THR A 597 13.15 -5.17 28.31
C THR A 597 14.39 -4.53 27.67
N LEU A 598 14.19 -3.63 26.69
CA LEU A 598 15.27 -2.88 26.05
C LEU A 598 15.99 -1.91 27.01
N LEU A 599 15.26 -1.32 27.96
CA LEU A 599 15.81 -0.39 28.95
C LEU A 599 16.43 -1.06 30.19
N SER A 600 16.09 -2.33 30.45
CA SER A 600 16.53 -3.07 31.64
C SER A 600 17.76 -3.94 31.41
N ILE A 601 17.94 -4.47 30.20
CA ILE A 601 19.05 -5.39 29.88
C ILE A 601 20.28 -4.60 29.38
N PRO A 602 21.46 -4.72 30.03
CA PRO A 602 22.66 -3.95 29.68
C PRO A 602 23.17 -4.13 28.24
N ALA A 603 23.03 -5.32 27.64
CA ALA A 603 23.49 -5.61 26.29
C ALA A 603 22.67 -4.89 25.19
N TYR A 604 21.38 -4.64 25.43
CA TYR A 604 20.55 -3.87 24.51
C TYR A 604 20.77 -2.37 24.65
N ARG A 605 21.24 -1.91 25.82
CA ARG A 605 21.60 -0.50 26.06
C ARG A 605 22.79 -0.06 25.22
N SER A 606 23.80 -0.92 25.02
CA SER A 606 24.95 -0.58 24.15
C SER A 606 24.54 -0.46 22.68
N ALA A 607 23.76 -1.41 22.17
CA ALA A 607 23.25 -1.36 20.80
C ALA A 607 22.31 -0.15 20.58
N LEU A 608 21.48 0.17 21.57
CA LEU A 608 20.62 1.34 21.54
C LEU A 608 21.41 2.65 21.62
N SER A 609 22.49 2.70 22.41
CA SER A 609 23.35 3.87 22.47
C SER A 609 24.02 4.16 21.13
N GLU A 610 24.48 3.12 20.43
CA GLU A 610 25.09 3.22 19.10
C GLU A 610 24.12 3.79 18.06
N LEU A 611 22.89 3.26 18.02
CA LEU A 611 21.84 3.74 17.12
C LEU A 611 21.39 5.18 17.42
N LEU A 612 21.35 5.58 18.69
CA LEU A 612 21.04 6.96 19.08
C LEU A 612 22.16 7.94 18.70
N THR A 613 23.43 7.54 18.83
CA THR A 613 24.55 8.34 18.30
C THR A 613 24.51 8.46 16.78
N GLU A 614 24.11 7.40 16.06
CA GLU A 614 23.96 7.45 14.59
C GLU A 614 22.85 8.44 14.17
N LEU A 615 21.80 8.58 14.99
CA LEU A 615 20.74 9.58 14.83
C LEU A 615 21.10 10.99 15.33
N GLY A 616 22.30 11.19 15.89
CA GLY A 616 22.78 12.48 16.41
C GLY A 616 22.19 12.88 17.77
N SER A 617 21.64 11.94 18.54
CA SER A 617 21.09 12.18 19.89
C SER A 617 22.05 11.72 20.98
N GLU A 618 22.11 12.43 22.11
CA GLU A 618 22.90 11.99 23.26
C GLU A 618 22.21 10.82 24.00
N PRO A 619 22.84 9.63 24.08
CA PRO A 619 22.15 8.43 24.58
C PRO A 619 21.76 8.49 26.06
N GLU A 620 22.65 8.99 26.92
CA GLU A 620 22.45 8.98 28.38
C GLU A 620 21.33 9.94 28.80
N SER A 621 21.26 11.14 28.19
CA SER A 621 20.20 12.11 28.46
C SER A 621 18.84 11.62 27.95
N TRP A 622 18.82 11.04 26.75
CA TRP A 622 17.61 10.46 26.16
C TRP A 622 17.06 9.29 26.98
N ILE A 623 17.93 8.35 27.42
CA ILE A 623 17.54 7.19 28.23
C ILE A 623 17.05 7.62 29.63
N ALA A 624 17.69 8.62 30.26
CA ALA A 624 17.26 9.13 31.56
C ALA A 624 15.87 9.77 31.49
N GLN A 625 15.57 10.47 30.40
CA GLN A 625 14.29 11.13 30.17
C GLN A 625 13.18 10.12 29.79
N ALA A 626 13.52 9.10 28.97
CA ALA A 626 12.62 7.99 28.62
C ALA A 626 12.17 7.16 29.84
N LYS A 627 13.06 6.98 30.84
CA LYS A 627 12.68 6.33 32.12
C LYS A 627 11.69 7.17 32.94
N LYS A 628 11.72 8.50 32.82
CA LYS A 628 10.94 9.42 33.63
C LYS A 628 9.54 9.70 33.06
N GLN A 629 9.37 9.59 31.75
CA GLN A 629 8.12 9.93 31.04
C GLN A 629 7.73 8.83 30.04
N GLN A 630 7.22 7.70 30.54
CA GLN A 630 6.87 6.51 29.74
C GLN A 630 5.85 6.75 28.61
N GLY A 631 5.06 7.84 28.68
CA GLY A 631 4.10 8.21 27.61
C GLY A 631 4.70 9.04 26.47
N MET A 632 5.81 9.75 26.69
CA MET A 632 6.42 10.68 25.72
C MET A 632 7.46 10.03 24.81
N VAL A 633 7.93 8.81 25.10
CA VAL A 633 8.90 8.11 24.24
C VAL A 633 8.34 7.89 22.82
N LYS A 634 7.01 7.78 22.68
CA LYS A 634 6.30 7.69 21.40
C LYS A 634 6.34 8.99 20.57
N SER A 635 6.47 10.15 21.21
CA SER A 635 6.48 11.45 20.52
C SER A 635 7.87 11.90 20.06
N PHE A 636 8.94 11.37 20.67
CA PHE A 636 10.33 11.72 20.29
C PHE A 636 10.83 11.06 19.01
N LEU A 637 10.16 9.99 18.54
CA LEU A 637 10.51 9.27 17.31
C LEU A 637 9.69 9.72 16.08
N LYS A 638 8.75 10.65 16.25
CA LYS A 638 8.00 11.24 15.13
C LYS A 638 8.85 12.27 14.39
N ARG A 639 8.73 12.32 13.05
CA ARG A 639 8.99 13.57 12.29
C ARG A 639 8.14 14.66 12.93
N ASP A 640 8.74 15.80 13.27
CA ASP A 640 8.10 16.96 13.89
C ASP A 640 6.61 17.06 13.51
N ASP A 641 5.70 16.69 14.44
CA ASP A 641 4.26 16.93 14.26
C ASP A 641 4.12 18.43 13.96
N ARG A 642 3.35 18.81 12.94
CA ARG A 642 3.20 20.20 12.45
C ARG A 642 3.13 21.25 13.57
N ARG A 643 2.37 20.97 14.64
CA ARG A 643 2.26 21.83 15.83
C ARG A 643 3.56 22.02 16.62
N TYR A 644 4.42 21.00 16.70
CA TYR A 644 5.73 21.10 17.36
C TYR A 644 6.73 21.89 16.51
N GLY A 645 6.69 21.75 15.19
CA GLY A 645 7.46 22.60 14.27
C GLY A 645 7.12 24.07 14.45
N LEU A 646 5.82 24.40 14.42
CA LEU A 646 5.30 25.74 14.70
C LEU A 646 5.74 26.26 16.08
N ARG A 647 5.60 25.44 17.14
CA ARG A 647 6.06 25.81 18.49
C ARG A 647 7.55 26.12 18.55
N ARG A 648 8.40 25.31 17.91
CA ARG A 648 9.85 25.52 17.88
C ARG A 648 10.20 26.84 17.19
N ASP A 649 9.58 27.10 16.05
CA ASP A 649 9.88 28.30 15.27
C ASP A 649 9.35 29.57 15.98
N ILE A 650 8.20 29.49 16.66
CA ILE A 650 7.71 30.54 17.57
C ILE A 650 8.70 30.79 18.72
N LEU A 651 9.32 29.74 19.29
CA LEU A 651 10.35 29.91 20.33
C LEU A 651 11.64 30.55 19.79
N HIS A 652 12.03 30.24 18.55
CA HIS A 652 13.14 30.95 17.91
C HIS A 652 12.81 32.42 17.68
N LEU A 653 11.59 32.75 17.23
CA LEU A 653 11.12 34.14 17.14
C LEU A 653 11.14 34.83 18.52
N ALA A 654 10.74 34.12 19.57
CA ALA A 654 10.81 34.61 20.94
C ALA A 654 12.26 34.93 21.35
N GLU A 655 13.22 34.07 21.01
CA GLU A 655 14.63 34.27 21.30
C GLU A 655 15.23 35.46 20.55
N GLU A 656 14.89 35.63 19.27
CA GLU A 656 15.27 36.82 18.49
C GLU A 656 14.65 38.10 19.07
N SER A 657 13.39 38.03 19.50
CA SER A 657 12.66 39.18 20.06
C SER A 657 13.26 39.70 21.37
N LYS A 658 14.11 38.92 22.06
CA LYS A 658 14.86 39.39 23.23
C LYS A 658 15.72 40.61 22.90
N GLN A 659 16.22 40.74 21.66
CA GLN A 659 17.00 41.91 21.23
C GLN A 659 16.16 43.18 21.09
N THR A 660 14.83 43.06 21.04
CA THR A 660 13.86 44.14 20.91
C THR A 660 12.93 44.24 22.14
N GLY A 661 13.38 43.75 23.30
CA GLY A 661 12.64 43.83 24.55
C GLY A 661 11.51 42.80 24.73
N GLY A 662 11.43 41.77 23.88
CA GLY A 662 10.52 40.63 24.07
C GLY A 662 9.05 40.88 23.71
N ILE A 663 8.74 41.98 23.01
CA ILE A 663 7.38 42.34 22.59
C ILE A 663 7.32 42.43 21.07
N THR A 664 6.30 41.82 20.46
CA THR A 664 6.09 41.84 18.99
C THR A 664 4.60 41.85 18.65
N ARG A 665 4.23 42.38 17.48
CA ARG A 665 2.84 42.33 16.98
C ARG A 665 2.49 40.92 16.50
N LEU A 666 1.27 40.46 16.75
CA LEU A 666 0.80 39.17 16.25
C LEU A 666 0.89 39.09 14.72
N SER A 667 0.57 40.17 14.02
CA SER A 667 0.68 40.25 12.56
C SER A 667 2.11 40.02 12.04
N GLU A 668 3.13 40.50 12.76
CA GLU A 668 4.53 40.29 12.40
C GLU A 668 4.94 38.83 12.65
N VAL A 669 4.43 38.22 13.73
CA VAL A 669 4.65 36.79 14.01
C VAL A 669 4.07 35.94 12.88
N LEU A 670 2.87 36.24 12.40
CA LEU A 670 2.25 35.53 11.28
C LEU A 670 3.06 35.67 9.98
N VAL A 671 3.44 36.89 9.60
CA VAL A 671 4.24 37.12 8.38
C VAL A 671 5.58 36.37 8.44
N ARG A 672 6.23 36.35 9.61
CA ARG A 672 7.49 35.60 9.76
C ARG A 672 7.31 34.09 9.70
N LEU A 673 6.17 33.58 10.16
CA LEU A 673 5.85 32.16 10.01
C LEU A 673 5.55 31.81 8.55
N ASP A 674 4.84 32.68 7.83
CA ASP A 674 4.61 32.54 6.38
C ASP A 674 5.93 32.57 5.58
N ASP A 675 6.86 33.47 5.92
CA ASP A 675 8.20 33.55 5.31
C ASP A 675 9.03 32.28 5.55
N LEU A 676 8.78 31.59 6.67
CA LEU A 676 9.38 30.29 6.99
C LEU A 676 8.67 29.12 6.28
N GLY A 677 7.65 29.40 5.47
CA GLY A 677 6.93 28.42 4.65
C GLY A 677 5.72 27.78 5.34
N TRP A 678 5.24 28.35 6.44
CA TRP A 678 4.06 27.85 7.15
C TRP A 678 2.76 28.47 6.66
N GLU A 679 1.96 27.77 5.86
CA GLU A 679 0.58 28.18 5.56
C GLU A 679 -0.31 27.94 6.81
N THR A 680 -0.55 28.97 7.63
CA THR A 680 -1.21 28.79 8.94
C THR A 680 -2.40 29.74 9.14
N ASP A 681 -3.50 29.23 9.71
CA ASP A 681 -4.64 30.04 10.12
C ASP A 681 -4.33 30.81 11.41
N ASN A 682 -4.82 32.06 11.53
CA ASN A 682 -4.61 32.89 12.72
C ASN A 682 -5.05 32.18 14.02
N ASP A 683 -6.18 31.47 13.98
CA ASP A 683 -6.74 30.75 15.12
C ASP A 683 -5.83 29.60 15.61
N GLU A 684 -5.10 28.95 14.69
CA GLU A 684 -4.13 27.88 15.03
C GLU A 684 -2.93 28.47 15.79
N VAL A 685 -2.38 29.59 15.31
CA VAL A 685 -1.25 30.29 15.96
C VAL A 685 -1.66 30.86 17.31
N GLU A 686 -2.85 31.47 17.40
CA GLU A 686 -3.39 31.97 18.67
C GLU A 686 -3.59 30.84 19.70
N SER A 687 -4.12 29.68 19.29
CA SER A 687 -4.26 28.51 20.16
C SER A 687 -2.90 28.03 20.68
N ILE A 688 -1.91 27.95 19.81
CA ILE A 688 -0.55 27.51 20.18
C ILE A 688 0.08 28.50 21.17
N LEU A 689 -0.03 29.81 20.91
CA LEU A 689 0.45 30.84 21.83
C LEU A 689 -0.27 30.79 23.19
N HIS A 690 -1.58 30.57 23.22
CA HIS A 690 -2.31 30.39 24.48
C HIS A 690 -1.88 29.13 25.25
N GLU A 691 -1.61 28.02 24.57
CA GLU A 691 -1.07 26.82 25.21
C GLU A 691 0.34 27.05 25.77
N MET A 692 1.22 27.66 24.97
CA MET A 692 2.59 27.98 25.38
C MET A 692 2.61 28.97 26.57
N ALA A 693 1.61 29.85 26.65
CA ALA A 693 1.42 30.73 27.80
C ALA A 693 0.99 29.97 29.06
N ARG A 694 0.08 28.99 28.95
CA ARG A 694 -0.30 28.11 30.08
C ARG A 694 0.88 27.27 30.58
N GLU A 695 1.76 26.86 29.66
CA GLU A 695 2.98 26.13 29.97
C GLU A 695 4.10 27.01 30.55
N GLY A 696 3.93 28.34 30.53
CA GLY A 696 4.90 29.31 31.05
C GLY A 696 6.14 29.49 30.15
N LEU A 697 6.08 29.05 28.90
CA LEU A 697 7.16 29.22 27.92
C LEU A 697 7.20 30.65 27.35
N ILE A 698 6.04 31.29 27.29
CA ILE A 698 5.84 32.69 26.92
C ILE A 698 4.85 33.33 27.90
N GLN A 699 4.77 34.67 27.94
CA GLN A 699 3.79 35.35 28.80
C GLN A 699 2.38 35.25 28.20
N GLY A 700 2.28 35.36 26.87
CA GLY A 700 1.05 35.17 26.11
C GLY A 700 0.64 36.39 25.29
N ILE A 701 -0.61 36.37 24.84
CA ILE A 701 -1.20 37.42 23.99
C ILE A 701 -1.94 38.43 24.87
N LYS A 702 -1.68 39.72 24.70
CA LYS A 702 -2.35 40.81 25.42
C LYS A 702 -3.09 41.72 24.46
N ARG A 703 -4.34 42.04 24.81
CA ARG A 703 -5.20 42.95 24.03
C ARG A 703 -5.27 44.30 24.73
N ILE A 704 -4.96 45.37 23.98
CA ILE A 704 -5.07 46.76 24.44
C ILE A 704 -6.16 47.44 23.60
N GLU A 705 -7.05 48.22 24.23
CA GLU A 705 -8.15 48.88 23.52
C GLU A 705 -7.64 49.89 22.47
N GLY A 706 -8.01 49.65 21.20
CA GLY A 706 -7.63 50.49 20.06
C GLY A 706 -6.22 50.27 19.51
N VAL A 707 -5.56 49.14 19.82
CA VAL A 707 -4.21 48.77 19.34
C VAL A 707 -4.23 47.32 18.83
N PRO A 708 -3.45 46.96 17.77
CA PRO A 708 -3.31 45.57 17.29
C PRO A 708 -2.77 44.62 18.38
N LEU A 709 -3.17 43.34 18.32
CA LEU A 709 -2.79 42.29 19.28
C LEU A 709 -1.26 42.18 19.42
N LEU A 710 -0.79 42.20 20.67
CA LEU A 710 0.62 42.10 21.02
C LEU A 710 0.91 40.75 21.67
N VAL A 711 2.05 40.16 21.30
CA VAL A 711 2.59 38.93 21.88
C VAL A 711 3.78 39.29 22.76
N GLU A 712 3.69 38.91 24.03
CA GLU A 712 4.75 39.09 25.02
C GLU A 712 5.48 37.76 25.20
N PHE A 713 6.74 37.72 24.76
CA PHE A 713 7.60 36.54 24.83
C PHE A 713 8.41 36.47 26.13
N VAL A 714 8.70 37.61 26.75
CA VAL A 714 9.51 37.73 27.97
C VAL A 714 8.74 38.54 29.02
N PRO A 715 8.77 38.14 30.31
CA PRO A 715 8.22 38.96 31.38
C PRO A 715 9.03 40.24 31.54
N VAL A 716 8.57 41.31 30.89
CA VAL A 716 8.93 42.67 31.29
C VAL A 716 7.86 43.11 32.28
N ALA A 717 8.23 43.30 33.55
CA ALA A 717 7.33 43.84 34.56
C ALA A 717 7.07 45.33 34.26
N LEU A 718 6.28 45.60 33.23
CA LEU A 718 5.85 46.94 32.88
C LEU A 718 4.76 47.33 33.86
N THR A 719 5.03 48.32 34.70
CA THR A 719 4.02 49.04 35.48
C THR A 719 2.97 49.66 34.55
N ASP A 720 1.81 50.07 35.06
CA ASP A 720 0.73 50.63 34.25
C ASP A 720 1.19 51.81 33.36
N ASP A 721 2.17 52.59 33.87
CA ASP A 721 2.69 53.77 33.20
C ASP A 721 3.43 53.46 31.86
N PRO A 722 4.49 52.63 31.83
CA PRO A 722 5.11 52.15 30.59
C PRO A 722 4.15 51.50 29.59
N GLN A 723 3.07 50.85 30.05
CA GLN A 723 2.10 50.21 29.15
C GLN A 723 1.27 51.24 28.37
N LEU A 724 0.89 52.35 29.00
CA LEU A 724 0.16 53.44 28.33
C LEU A 724 1.04 54.18 27.32
N VAL A 725 2.33 54.35 27.63
CA VAL A 725 3.31 54.91 26.68
C VAL A 725 3.51 53.97 25.49
N LEU A 726 3.55 52.66 25.71
CA LEU A 726 3.66 51.66 24.63
C LEU A 726 2.39 51.61 23.75
N ALA A 727 1.21 51.79 24.35
CA ALA A 727 -0.05 51.91 23.63
C ALA A 727 -0.10 53.16 22.73
N LEU A 728 0.43 54.30 23.21
CA LEU A 728 0.57 55.53 22.44
C LEU A 728 1.59 55.34 21.30
N ALA A 729 2.74 54.72 21.58
CA ALA A 729 3.74 54.40 20.57
C ALA A 729 3.21 53.49 19.46
N ALA A 730 2.34 52.53 19.80
CA ALA A 730 1.74 51.66 18.82
C ALA A 730 0.79 52.39 17.85
N ARG A 731 0.17 53.50 18.29
CA ARG A 731 -0.66 54.38 17.45
C ARG A 731 0.18 55.32 16.57
N GLN A 732 1.36 55.73 17.03
CA GLN A 732 2.26 56.67 16.34
C GLN A 732 3.44 55.96 15.65
N GLU A 733 3.17 54.86 14.93
CA GLU A 733 4.16 54.12 14.12
C GLU A 733 5.46 53.71 14.86
N GLY A 734 5.39 53.48 16.18
CA GLY A 734 6.52 53.05 17.00
C GLY A 734 7.51 54.17 17.34
N MET A 735 7.13 55.44 17.23
CA MET A 735 7.94 56.60 17.62
C MET A 735 7.18 57.54 18.54
N VAL A 736 7.83 58.02 19.60
CA VAL A 736 7.23 58.92 20.60
C VAL A 736 8.24 59.95 21.09
N THR A 737 7.80 61.17 21.34
CA THR A 737 8.57 62.20 22.05
C THR A 737 8.02 62.47 23.44
N ILE A 738 8.82 63.10 24.32
CA ILE A 738 8.37 63.46 25.66
C ILE A 738 7.17 64.42 25.56
N GLU A 739 7.20 65.35 24.60
CA GLU A 739 6.11 66.30 24.39
C GLU A 739 4.80 65.59 24.01
N ASP A 740 4.87 64.58 23.14
CA ASP A 740 3.68 63.83 22.70
C ASP A 740 3.01 63.10 23.88
N VAL A 741 3.79 62.50 24.79
CA VAL A 741 3.25 61.80 25.96
C VAL A 741 2.67 62.77 26.98
N VAL A 742 3.34 63.91 27.23
CA VAL A 742 2.86 64.93 28.16
C VAL A 742 1.52 65.49 27.68
N VAL A 743 1.36 65.72 26.37
CA VAL A 743 0.13 66.28 25.79
C VAL A 743 -1.02 65.26 25.77
N GLU A 744 -0.77 64.02 25.32
CA GLU A 744 -1.84 63.03 25.14
C GLU A 744 -2.24 62.31 26.45
N LEU A 745 -1.29 62.10 27.37
CA LEU A 745 -1.58 61.44 28.66
C LEU A 745 -1.76 62.42 29.82
N GLU A 746 -1.57 63.73 29.60
CA GLU A 746 -1.61 64.78 30.62
C GLU A 746 -0.67 64.52 31.82
N TRP A 747 0.50 63.93 31.55
CA TRP A 747 1.47 63.56 32.58
C TRP A 747 2.53 64.63 32.84
N THR A 748 3.09 64.63 34.05
CA THR A 748 4.24 65.46 34.36
C THR A 748 5.48 64.97 33.61
N GLU A 749 6.34 65.89 33.19
CA GLU A 749 7.56 65.57 32.43
C GLU A 749 8.46 64.58 33.18
N GLU A 750 8.55 64.68 34.50
CA GLU A 750 9.31 63.73 35.34
C GLU A 750 8.72 62.32 35.30
N ARG A 751 7.39 62.18 35.31
CA ARG A 751 6.72 60.87 35.22
C ARG A 751 6.93 60.24 33.85
N VAL A 752 6.83 61.03 32.79
CA VAL A 752 7.09 60.58 31.41
C VAL A 752 8.55 60.14 31.24
N ARG A 753 9.50 60.92 31.76
CA ARG A 753 10.93 60.58 31.69
C ARG A 753 11.21 59.27 32.43
N ASN A 754 10.69 59.10 33.64
CA ASN A 754 10.87 57.84 34.40
C ASN A 754 10.28 56.62 33.67
N ALA A 755 9.10 56.77 33.04
CA ALA A 755 8.48 55.69 32.28
C ALA A 755 9.28 55.33 31.00
N LEU A 756 9.77 56.33 30.28
CA LEU A 756 10.60 56.13 29.09
C LEU A 756 11.98 55.58 29.43
N ASP A 757 12.60 56.04 30.52
CA ASP A 757 13.89 55.53 30.99
C ASP A 757 13.78 54.04 31.37
N MET A 758 12.71 53.64 32.07
CA MET A 758 12.43 52.22 32.33
C MET A 758 12.25 51.39 31.04
N LEU A 759 11.61 51.96 30.01
CA LEU A 759 11.45 51.30 28.71
C LEU A 759 12.79 51.19 27.94
N VAL A 760 13.69 52.15 28.13
CA VAL A 760 15.03 52.11 27.54
C VAL A 760 15.94 51.12 28.27
N GLU A 761 15.90 51.09 29.61
CA GLU A 761 16.67 50.15 30.44
C GLU A 761 16.26 48.70 30.19
N THR A 762 14.98 48.44 29.97
CA THR A 762 14.45 47.11 29.64
C THR A 762 14.69 46.71 28.18
N GLY A 763 15.23 47.61 27.34
CA GLY A 763 15.56 47.36 25.93
C GLY A 763 14.35 47.35 24.99
N VAL A 764 13.16 47.74 25.47
CA VAL A 764 11.92 47.85 24.70
C VAL A 764 11.91 49.11 23.83
N ALA A 765 12.46 50.21 24.35
CA ALA A 765 12.67 51.45 23.63
C ALA A 765 14.16 51.72 23.46
N LYS A 766 14.51 52.51 22.46
CA LYS A 766 15.86 53.04 22.28
C LYS A 766 15.78 54.55 22.13
N GLU A 767 16.76 55.25 22.68
CA GLU A 767 16.81 56.71 22.68
C GLU A 767 17.61 57.21 21.47
N GLN A 768 17.08 58.22 20.77
CA GLN A 768 17.79 58.94 19.72
C GLN A 768 17.87 60.43 20.08
N LYS A 769 19.04 60.85 20.57
CA LYS A 769 19.34 62.26 20.86
C LYS A 769 19.68 62.99 19.56
N SER A 770 18.99 64.10 19.30
CA SER A 770 19.31 65.00 18.19
C SER A 770 19.63 66.38 18.74
N TYR A 771 20.67 67.03 18.22
CA TYR A 771 21.12 68.34 18.73
C TYR A 771 20.18 69.50 18.34
N SER A 772 19.25 69.27 17.40
CA SER A 772 18.35 70.28 16.81
C SER A 772 16.86 69.95 16.92
N LYS A 773 16.49 68.77 17.41
CA LYS A 773 15.10 68.31 17.58
C LYS A 773 14.95 67.69 18.96
N SER A 774 13.73 67.68 19.53
CA SER A 774 13.47 67.01 20.81
C SER A 774 13.87 65.53 20.76
N THR A 775 14.28 64.99 21.91
CA THR A 775 14.71 63.60 22.05
C THR A 775 13.59 62.66 21.63
N ARG A 776 13.90 61.73 20.72
CA ARG A 776 12.93 60.77 20.20
C ARG A 776 13.20 59.39 20.78
N TYR A 777 12.14 58.68 21.14
CA TYR A 777 12.19 57.31 21.61
C TYR A 777 11.57 56.41 20.54
N TRP A 778 12.32 55.38 20.13
CA TRP A 778 11.90 54.43 19.10
C TRP A 778 11.68 53.05 19.68
N PHE A 779 10.61 52.38 19.24
CA PHE A 779 10.18 51.07 19.70
C PHE A 779 10.39 50.04 18.57
N PRO A 780 11.49 49.27 18.59
CA PRO A 780 11.85 48.38 17.48
C PRO A 780 10.80 47.28 17.22
N GLY A 781 10.17 46.75 18.28
CA GLY A 781 9.18 45.66 18.16
C GLY A 781 7.83 46.07 17.57
N LEU A 782 7.58 47.37 17.42
CA LEU A 782 6.35 47.93 16.85
C LEU A 782 6.53 48.40 15.40
N ARG A 783 7.74 48.32 14.84
CA ARG A 783 7.99 48.73 13.46
C ARG A 783 8.11 47.49 12.59
N GLY A 784 7.23 47.33 11.61
CA GLY A 784 7.39 46.32 10.58
C GLY A 784 8.72 46.57 9.86
N ARG A 785 9.46 45.50 9.50
CA ARG A 785 10.60 45.65 8.61
C ARG A 785 10.05 46.04 7.22
N ASP A 786 9.97 47.33 6.93
CA ASP A 786 9.80 47.78 5.55
C ASP A 786 11.07 47.39 4.78
N LYS A 787 10.95 46.31 4.01
CA LYS A 787 11.74 46.02 2.82
C LYS A 787 10.85 45.42 1.74
#